data_AF-A0A7R9JGQ9-F1
#
_entry.id   AF-A0A7R9JGQ9-F1
#
_cell.length_a   1.000
_cell.length_b   1.000
_cell.length_c   1.000
_cell.angle_alpha   90.00
_cell.angle_beta   90.00
_cell.angle_gamma   90.00
#
_symmetry.space_group_name_H-M   'P 1'
#
loop_
_entity.id
_entity.type
_entity.pdbx_description
1 polymer ?
#
loop_
_entity_poly.entity_id
_entity_poly.type
_entity_poly.pdbx_seq_one_letter_code
_entity_poly.pdbx_strand_id
1 'polypeptide(L)'
;MANRPDTEMASITAFKILTLLVLLPRYWALPYMRADPGTPTCGYAACTAAVPGMLNVHLIPHSHDDVGWLKTVDQYYYGKLDGIQRAGVQYIIDSVVRELAQKPERRFIQVYPGRNSVLLEVVVVPMTSVLSSGSSRWRQRSSGSGGCINDKCSVFRFIQVETAFFWKWWDEQDEDTRDLYKSLVNSGQIEMVGGGWSMNDEAASHYHSTIENFALGLRRLNDTFGSCGRPHVGWQIDPFGHSRETASIMAQMGFDGLFFSRLDYDDKTNRIDTRTMELVWEASANLGSSADLFTGVLYNHYSYPPGLCFDINCGDDPFIDNKRSPDYNVDEKALHDANQTWSVKEDDFFPYASEPYSYWTGYFTSRPTQKRFERMGNNLLQVSKQLVVLGNVTDDDSQAKIVGMMEAMGIMQHHDAITGTEKQAVADDYARILSERISGCGDVTRKAINNLLSDSDGASSLELKSCLLLNISLCEETESSEDFLVTIYNPISHVVSQYVRLPVSGDSYTVTDYNNEEILSQLVPIPDSILDIAYRNGSARNEIVFQASNLPPLGLATYRVTLAANKLQGKLSRDLEESEESKEDDHSDDSFEETDGNDRSLEEENDDGGEELEKLISVSIDGSNGRVKSITNNGIEIPVQQDFVYYEGVQGNNAEVLNRSSGAYIFRPISSEPISISETVSTSVHKGVLVEEVHQVFNDWVSQVIRVYKGETHVEFEWLVGPIPI
;
A
#
# COMPACT_ATOMS: atom_id res chain seq x y z
N MET A 1 43.59 -33.83 38.10
CA MET A 1 44.86 -33.98 38.82
C MET A 1 45.61 -32.66 38.78
N ALA A 2 46.25 -32.29 39.91
CA ALA A 2 47.19 -31.16 40.14
C ALA A 2 46.64 -29.73 40.36
N ASN A 3 46.32 -29.44 41.64
CA ASN A 3 46.88 -28.35 42.48
C ASN A 3 48.29 -27.87 42.05
N ARG A 4 48.83 -26.66 42.28
CA ARG A 4 48.54 -25.42 43.05
C ARG A 4 49.63 -24.37 42.63
N PRO A 5 49.76 -23.16 43.24
CA PRO A 5 50.22 -21.90 42.62
C PRO A 5 51.71 -21.58 42.89
N ASP A 6 52.20 -20.43 42.42
CA ASP A 6 52.97 -19.46 43.24
C ASP A 6 53.35 -18.17 42.47
N THR A 7 53.67 -17.17 43.28
CA THR A 7 53.78 -15.72 43.09
C THR A 7 55.17 -15.18 42.71
N GLU A 8 55.18 -13.89 42.30
CA GLU A 8 56.16 -12.80 42.56
C GLU A 8 57.15 -12.27 41.49
N MET A 9 56.98 -10.94 41.25
CA MET A 9 57.95 -9.81 41.18
C MET A 9 58.94 -9.57 40.01
N ALA A 10 58.81 -8.37 39.37
CA ALA A 10 59.78 -7.24 39.35
C ALA A 10 59.49 -6.29 38.15
N SER A 11 59.03 -5.04 38.36
CA SER A 11 59.79 -3.75 38.43
C SER A 11 60.31 -3.19 37.10
N ILE A 12 59.87 -1.96 36.72
CA ILE A 12 60.70 -0.74 36.49
C ILE A 12 59.86 0.42 35.87
N THR A 13 59.66 1.44 36.70
CA THR A 13 59.67 2.91 36.52
C THR A 13 59.61 3.59 35.13
N ALA A 14 58.70 4.58 34.99
CA ALA A 14 59.03 5.93 34.50
C ALA A 14 57.94 6.98 34.86
N PHE A 15 58.39 8.08 35.48
CA PHE A 15 57.64 9.26 35.94
C PHE A 15 57.14 10.16 34.82
N LYS A 16 55.96 10.79 34.99
CA LYS A 16 55.72 12.23 34.68
C LYS A 16 54.69 12.84 35.65
N ILE A 17 55.12 13.88 36.36
CA ILE A 17 54.32 14.79 37.19
C ILE A 17 53.70 15.87 36.29
N LEU A 18 52.43 16.22 36.48
CA LEU A 18 51.96 17.59 36.24
C LEU A 18 50.72 17.95 37.11
N THR A 19 51.01 18.69 38.17
CA THR A 19 50.34 19.86 38.76
C THR A 19 48.81 20.00 38.68
N LEU A 20 48.19 19.90 39.87
CA LEU A 20 46.84 20.32 40.22
C LEU A 20 46.73 21.87 40.22
N LEU A 21 45.71 22.42 39.57
CA LEU A 21 45.28 23.81 39.76
C LEU A 21 43.75 23.83 39.96
N VAL A 22 43.37 24.12 41.19
CA VAL A 22 41.98 24.25 41.66
C VAL A 22 41.43 25.58 41.17
N LEU A 23 40.35 25.54 40.39
CA LEU A 23 39.44 26.68 40.18
C LEU A 23 38.00 26.20 40.35
N LEU A 24 37.39 26.59 41.46
CA LEU A 24 35.93 26.63 41.59
C LEU A 24 35.42 27.90 40.90
N PRO A 25 34.34 27.79 40.12
CA PRO A 25 33.18 28.58 40.50
C PRO A 25 31.90 27.74 40.54
N ARG A 26 31.11 28.08 41.54
CA ARG A 26 29.76 27.61 41.84
C ARG A 26 28.86 27.59 40.60
N TYR A 27 28.35 26.41 40.26
CA TYR A 27 27.07 26.27 39.57
C TYR A 27 26.06 25.71 40.56
N TRP A 28 24.95 26.43 40.70
CA TRP A 28 23.76 25.94 41.38
C TRP A 28 23.19 24.78 40.57
N ALA A 29 23.49 23.55 40.96
CA ALA A 29 22.75 22.39 40.50
C ALA A 29 21.37 22.45 41.17
N LEU A 30 20.34 22.79 40.40
CA LEU A 30 18.97 22.41 40.73
C LEU A 30 18.95 20.88 40.84
N PRO A 31 18.35 20.30 41.89
CA PRO A 31 18.19 18.86 41.96
C PRO A 31 17.17 18.46 40.87
N TYR A 32 17.67 17.88 39.77
CA TYR A 32 16.84 17.09 38.89
C TYR A 32 16.41 15.88 39.72
N MET A 33 15.20 15.93 40.26
CA MET A 33 14.60 14.76 40.91
C MET A 33 14.46 13.68 39.84
N ARG A 34 15.37 12.71 39.81
CA ARG A 34 15.08 11.40 39.23
C ARG A 34 13.94 10.83 40.06
N ALA A 35 12.73 10.95 39.54
CA ALA A 35 11.60 10.16 40.04
C ALA A 35 11.97 8.69 39.86
N ASP A 36 11.83 7.92 40.93
CA ASP A 36 11.78 6.46 40.90
C ASP A 36 10.79 6.05 39.78
N PRO A 37 11.12 5.13 38.84
CA PRO A 37 10.18 4.71 37.82
C PRO A 37 9.12 3.84 38.49
N GLY A 38 8.18 4.48 39.17
CA GLY A 38 6.91 3.87 39.52
C GLY A 38 6.28 3.28 38.25
N THR A 39 5.44 2.27 38.43
CA THR A 39 4.67 1.66 37.34
C THR A 39 4.12 2.72 36.39
N PRO A 40 4.34 2.61 35.06
CA PRO A 40 3.88 3.60 34.09
C PRO A 40 2.39 3.89 34.26
N THR A 41 2.03 5.17 34.26
CA THR A 41 0.64 5.65 34.30
C THR A 41 0.30 6.22 32.92
N CYS A 42 0.18 5.34 31.92
CA CYS A 42 -0.09 5.66 30.52
C CYS A 42 -1.47 5.14 30.08
N GLY A 43 -1.89 5.44 28.85
CA GLY A 43 -3.18 5.02 28.28
C GLY A 43 -4.38 5.48 29.11
N TYR A 44 -5.43 4.66 29.20
CA TYR A 44 -6.64 5.01 29.98
C TYR A 44 -6.37 5.29 31.46
N ALA A 45 -5.31 4.72 32.05
CA ALA A 45 -4.94 5.00 33.44
C ALA A 45 -4.37 6.40 33.64
N ALA A 46 -3.86 7.03 32.58
CA ALA A 46 -3.42 8.42 32.61
C ALA A 46 -4.62 9.39 32.56
N CYS A 47 -5.76 9.00 31.95
CA CYS A 47 -6.90 9.87 31.67
C CYS A 47 -7.43 10.62 32.90
N THR A 48 -7.65 11.93 32.73
CA THR A 48 -8.34 12.73 33.75
C THR A 48 -9.76 12.20 33.91
N ALA A 49 -10.15 11.90 35.15
CA ALA A 49 -11.49 11.43 35.42
C ALA A 49 -12.54 12.49 35.06
N ALA A 50 -13.59 12.08 34.36
CA ALA A 50 -14.73 12.93 34.07
C ALA A 50 -15.42 13.37 35.37
N VAL A 51 -15.87 14.62 35.42
CA VAL A 51 -16.65 15.17 36.54
C VAL A 51 -18.14 14.90 36.27
N PRO A 52 -18.83 14.11 37.11
CA PRO A 52 -20.24 13.80 36.91
C PRO A 52 -21.14 15.04 36.97
N GLY A 53 -22.15 15.10 36.09
CA GLY A 53 -23.08 16.23 36.03
C GLY A 53 -22.48 17.53 35.50
N MET A 54 -21.22 17.49 35.06
CA MET A 54 -20.58 18.56 34.31
C MET A 54 -20.31 18.09 32.89
N LEU A 55 -20.22 19.05 31.99
CA LEU A 55 -19.66 18.81 30.69
C LEU A 55 -18.15 18.56 30.81
N ASN A 56 -17.68 17.48 30.18
CA ASN A 56 -16.27 17.14 30.09
C ASN A 56 -15.80 17.41 28.66
N VAL A 57 -14.99 18.45 28.51
CA VAL A 57 -14.42 18.85 27.22
C VAL A 57 -13.02 18.27 27.11
N HIS A 58 -12.80 17.37 26.15
CA HIS A 58 -11.48 16.82 25.85
C HIS A 58 -10.88 17.62 24.71
N LEU A 59 -9.83 18.38 25.03
CA LEU A 59 -9.01 19.04 24.03
C LEU A 59 -7.92 18.05 23.60
N ILE A 60 -7.90 17.68 22.32
CA ILE A 60 -6.95 16.72 21.74
C ILE A 60 -6.07 17.47 20.74
N PRO A 61 -4.87 17.94 21.17
CA PRO A 61 -3.90 18.53 20.26
C PRO A 61 -3.31 17.47 19.34
N HIS A 62 -3.30 17.75 18.04
CA HIS A 62 -2.66 16.91 17.03
C HIS A 62 -2.01 17.74 15.92
N SER A 63 -1.12 17.11 15.17
CA SER A 63 -0.65 17.59 13.87
C SER A 63 -1.05 16.54 12.84
N HIS A 64 -1.51 16.97 11.67
CA HIS A 64 -1.69 16.06 10.55
C HIS A 64 -0.51 16.23 9.60
N ASP A 65 0.31 15.19 9.49
CA ASP A 65 1.59 15.24 8.79
C ASP A 65 1.58 14.25 7.61
N ASP A 66 1.20 14.72 6.43
CA ASP A 66 1.13 13.90 5.22
C ASP A 66 2.46 13.28 4.83
N VAL A 67 2.46 11.97 4.60
CA VAL A 67 3.65 11.19 4.20
C VAL A 67 3.88 11.35 2.69
N GLY A 68 3.99 12.61 2.27
CA GLY A 68 4.04 13.08 0.89
C GLY A 68 2.65 13.44 0.36
N TRP A 69 2.55 14.58 -0.34
CA TRP A 69 1.31 15.08 -0.96
C TRP A 69 1.61 16.24 -1.91
N LEU A 70 1.81 17.45 -1.36
CA LEU A 70 2.28 18.61 -2.14
C LEU A 70 3.80 18.66 -2.20
N LYS A 71 4.47 18.09 -1.20
CA LYS A 71 5.91 17.94 -1.08
C LYS A 71 6.25 16.47 -0.87
N THR A 72 7.49 16.07 -1.12
CA THR A 72 7.94 14.70 -0.81
C THR A 72 8.03 14.48 0.70
N VAL A 73 8.13 13.23 1.14
CA VAL A 73 8.30 12.86 2.56
C VAL A 73 9.45 13.66 3.20
N ASP A 74 10.64 13.63 2.60
CA ASP A 74 11.80 14.35 3.14
C ASP A 74 11.64 15.88 3.09
N GLN A 75 10.95 16.42 2.10
CA GLN A 75 10.70 17.86 2.02
C GLN A 75 9.73 18.34 3.11
N TYR A 76 8.72 17.54 3.46
CA TYR A 76 7.89 17.79 4.63
C TYR A 76 8.67 17.64 5.93
N TYR A 77 9.51 16.61 6.04
CA TYR A 77 10.28 16.38 7.25
C TYR A 77 11.23 17.55 7.57
N TYR A 78 12.06 17.95 6.61
CA TYR A 78 13.08 19.00 6.81
C TYR A 78 12.59 20.43 6.61
N GLY A 79 11.31 20.66 6.27
CA GLY A 79 10.81 22.02 6.04
C GLY A 79 11.32 22.68 4.76
N LYS A 80 11.57 21.90 3.70
CA LYS A 80 12.02 22.43 2.40
C LYS A 80 10.82 22.87 1.55
N LEU A 81 11.07 23.74 0.57
CA LEU A 81 10.07 24.23 -0.40
C LEU A 81 8.85 24.90 0.23
N ASP A 82 9.07 25.73 1.24
CA ASP A 82 8.05 26.53 1.93
C ASP A 82 7.22 27.45 1.01
N GLY A 83 7.69 27.72 -0.21
CA GLY A 83 6.91 28.41 -1.24
C GLY A 83 5.73 27.59 -1.77
N ILE A 84 5.77 26.26 -1.67
CA ILE A 84 4.67 25.34 -2.04
C ILE A 84 3.71 25.22 -0.84
N GLN A 85 4.26 24.76 0.29
CA GLN A 85 3.57 24.67 1.57
C GLN A 85 4.62 24.80 2.66
N ARG A 86 4.41 25.76 3.56
CA ARG A 86 5.17 25.87 4.80
C ARG A 86 4.75 24.69 5.68
N ALA A 87 5.69 23.81 6.01
CA ALA A 87 5.46 22.62 6.84
C ALA A 87 6.82 21.94 7.07
N GLY A 88 7.17 21.68 8.34
CA GLY A 88 8.43 21.06 8.75
C GLY A 88 8.25 20.12 9.95
N VAL A 89 8.09 18.83 9.70
CA VAL A 89 7.68 17.84 10.73
C VAL A 89 8.74 17.66 11.82
N GLN A 90 10.02 17.75 11.47
CA GLN A 90 11.11 17.70 12.46
C GLN A 90 10.93 18.78 13.54
N TYR A 91 10.60 20.01 13.13
CA TYR A 91 10.41 21.14 14.05
C TYR A 91 9.14 20.99 14.90
N ILE A 92 8.11 20.35 14.34
CA ILE A 92 6.87 20.03 15.06
C ILE A 92 7.22 19.13 16.24
N ILE A 93 7.85 17.98 15.99
CA ILE A 93 8.18 17.01 17.05
C ILE A 93 9.15 17.62 18.07
N ASP A 94 10.21 18.31 17.64
CA ASP A 94 11.17 18.98 18.54
C ASP A 94 10.50 19.97 19.49
N SER A 95 9.53 20.74 18.97
CA SER A 95 8.80 21.74 19.77
C SER A 95 7.87 21.07 20.77
N VAL A 96 7.13 20.04 20.38
CA VAL A 96 6.21 19.28 21.24
C VAL A 96 6.97 18.67 22.41
N VAL A 97 8.06 17.96 22.13
CA VAL A 97 8.87 17.30 23.16
C VAL A 97 9.39 18.31 24.17
N ARG A 98 9.91 19.45 23.68
CA ARG A 98 10.44 20.51 24.53
C ARG A 98 9.36 21.15 25.41
N GLU A 99 8.20 21.48 24.86
CA GLU A 99 7.14 22.15 25.60
C GLU A 99 6.48 21.23 26.64
N LEU A 100 6.25 19.96 26.29
CA LEU A 100 5.73 18.96 27.23
C LEU A 100 6.70 18.68 28.38
N ALA A 101 8.01 18.74 28.12
CA ALA A 101 9.05 18.54 29.14
C ALA A 101 9.20 19.73 30.09
N GLN A 102 9.04 20.97 29.60
CA GLN A 102 9.33 22.16 30.40
C GLN A 102 8.31 22.43 31.50
N LYS A 103 7.01 22.16 31.27
CA LYS A 103 5.94 22.43 32.25
C LYS A 103 4.75 21.47 32.11
N PRO A 104 4.63 20.46 32.98
CA PRO A 104 3.48 19.53 33.03
C PRO A 104 2.11 20.21 33.23
N GLU A 105 2.11 21.47 33.69
CA GLU A 105 0.93 22.30 34.00
C GLU A 105 0.62 23.44 33.00
N ARG A 106 1.37 23.59 31.90
CA ARG A 106 1.18 24.67 30.90
C ARG A 106 0.11 24.41 29.83
N ARG A 107 -0.96 25.22 29.83
CA ARG A 107 -1.95 25.32 28.75
C ARG A 107 -1.42 26.16 27.57
N PHE A 108 -0.77 25.58 26.57
CA PHE A 108 -0.45 26.34 25.35
C PHE A 108 -0.43 25.54 24.03
N ILE A 109 -1.09 26.17 23.06
CA ILE A 109 -0.77 26.41 21.63
C ILE A 109 0.66 26.08 21.17
N GLN A 110 0.79 25.41 20.02
CA GLN A 110 2.06 25.13 19.33
C GLN A 110 2.23 26.00 18.05
N VAL A 111 3.48 26.43 17.79
CA VAL A 111 3.87 27.41 16.73
C VAL A 111 5.30 27.18 16.19
N TYR A 112 5.50 27.13 14.86
CA TYR A 112 6.35 28.01 14.01
C TYR A 112 6.09 27.76 12.50
N PRO A 113 6.42 28.72 11.62
CA PRO A 113 5.48 29.47 10.80
C PRO A 113 5.06 28.75 9.50
N GLY A 114 3.77 28.47 9.42
CA GLY A 114 3.03 28.44 8.18
C GLY A 114 2.40 27.09 7.90
N ARG A 115 1.09 27.16 7.60
CA ARG A 115 0.23 26.22 6.87
C ARG A 115 0.31 24.71 7.11
N ASN A 116 1.01 24.23 8.13
CA ASN A 116 0.54 23.12 8.95
C ASN A 116 0.25 23.68 10.33
N SER A 117 -1.03 23.94 10.57
CA SER A 117 -1.52 24.36 11.86
C SER A 117 -1.56 23.18 12.80
N VAL A 118 -1.24 23.42 14.06
CA VAL A 118 -1.57 22.48 15.12
C VAL A 118 -3.08 22.54 15.24
N LEU A 119 -3.71 21.42 14.94
CA LEU A 119 -5.15 21.30 14.93
C LEU A 119 -5.56 20.92 16.35
N LEU A 120 -6.38 21.78 16.97
CA LEU A 120 -6.99 21.46 18.24
C LEU A 120 -8.36 20.88 17.96
N GLU A 121 -8.50 19.59 18.20
CA GLU A 121 -9.82 18.98 18.15
C GLU A 121 -10.49 19.04 19.52
N VAL A 122 -11.78 19.39 19.51
CA VAL A 122 -12.63 19.32 20.69
C VAL A 122 -13.51 18.10 20.54
N VAL A 123 -13.18 17.04 21.27
CA VAL A 123 -14.01 15.84 21.34
C VAL A 123 -14.80 15.89 22.65
N VAL A 124 -16.12 15.80 22.56
CA VAL A 124 -17.01 15.68 23.72
C VAL A 124 -17.41 14.21 23.81
N VAL A 125 -16.75 13.45 24.69
CA VAL A 125 -17.05 12.02 24.88
C VAL A 125 -17.85 11.83 26.17
N PRO A 126 -19.03 11.19 26.13
CA PRO A 126 -19.73 10.80 27.34
C PRO A 126 -19.14 9.49 27.91
N MET A 127 -18.21 9.57 28.87
CA MET A 127 -17.86 8.40 29.67
C MET A 127 -18.88 8.17 30.80
N THR A 128 -19.95 7.42 30.53
CA THR A 128 -20.69 6.70 31.58
C THR A 128 -21.24 5.37 31.08
N SER A 129 -20.81 4.28 31.75
CA SER A 129 -21.38 2.92 31.78
C SER A 129 -21.70 2.26 30.44
N VAL A 130 -20.74 1.46 29.95
CA VAL A 130 -21.01 0.39 28.98
C VAL A 130 -22.17 -0.47 29.47
N LEU A 131 -23.19 -0.60 28.63
CA LEU A 131 -24.41 -1.33 28.89
C LEU A 131 -24.14 -2.81 29.15
N SER A 132 -24.91 -3.31 30.10
CA SER A 132 -25.09 -4.69 30.48
C SER A 132 -25.74 -5.51 29.36
N SER A 133 -24.95 -6.08 28.45
CA SER A 133 -25.31 -7.32 27.76
C SER A 133 -24.11 -7.92 27.00
N GLY A 134 -23.59 -9.05 27.49
CA GLY A 134 -23.04 -10.09 26.60
C GLY A 134 -21.52 -10.21 26.43
N SER A 135 -20.74 -9.13 26.39
CA SER A 135 -19.29 -9.24 26.13
C SER A 135 -18.45 -8.98 27.38
N SER A 136 -17.68 -9.99 27.81
CA SER A 136 -16.78 -9.93 28.98
C SER A 136 -15.57 -9.00 28.80
N ARG A 137 -15.45 -8.31 27.67
CA ARG A 137 -14.28 -7.47 27.32
C ARG A 137 -14.28 -6.10 27.99
N TRP A 138 -15.43 -5.58 28.42
CA TRP A 138 -15.63 -4.19 28.86
C TRP A 138 -15.82 -4.01 30.37
N ARG A 139 -15.06 -4.72 31.21
CA ARG A 139 -15.09 -4.52 32.68
C ARG A 139 -13.94 -3.62 33.13
N GLN A 140 -14.20 -2.33 33.33
CA GLN A 140 -13.36 -1.52 34.22
C GLN A 140 -14.00 -1.38 35.60
N ARG A 141 -13.18 -1.66 36.63
CA ARG A 141 -13.49 -1.49 38.05
C ARG A 141 -13.55 0.01 38.38
N SER A 142 -14.74 0.49 38.71
CA SER A 142 -14.92 1.78 39.39
C SER A 142 -14.67 1.62 40.89
N SER A 143 -13.46 1.93 41.36
CA SER A 143 -13.24 2.20 42.78
C SER A 143 -12.06 3.16 42.96
N GLY A 144 -12.37 4.45 43.02
CA GLY A 144 -11.40 5.50 43.31
C GLY A 144 -12.08 6.85 43.38
N SER A 145 -12.48 7.26 44.59
CA SER A 145 -12.87 8.64 44.88
C SER A 145 -11.65 9.54 44.74
N GLY A 146 -11.54 10.26 43.62
CA GLY A 146 -10.48 11.25 43.37
C GLY A 146 -11.08 12.62 43.12
N GLY A 147 -11.39 13.35 44.19
CA GLY A 147 -11.61 14.78 44.10
C GLY A 147 -10.29 15.52 43.89
N CYS A 148 -10.32 16.62 43.13
CA CYS A 148 -9.20 17.54 42.98
C CYS A 148 -8.80 18.12 44.35
N ILE A 149 -7.61 17.79 44.85
CA ILE A 149 -7.05 18.38 46.07
C ILE A 149 -5.56 18.67 45.80
N ASN A 150 -5.17 19.94 46.00
CA ASN A 150 -3.81 20.48 46.07
C ASN A 150 -2.90 20.34 44.82
N ASP A 151 -2.91 21.40 43.98
CA ASP A 151 -1.82 21.78 43.06
C ASP A 151 -1.34 20.79 41.98
N LYS A 152 -2.22 19.91 41.47
CA LYS A 152 -1.97 19.17 40.22
C LYS A 152 -3.10 19.40 39.21
N CYS A 153 -2.92 20.42 38.38
CA CYS A 153 -3.76 20.70 37.20
C CYS A 153 -3.57 19.65 36.10
N SER A 154 -4.52 19.61 35.15
CA SER A 154 -4.54 18.68 34.00
C SER A 154 -3.16 18.54 33.33
N VAL A 155 -2.73 17.30 33.14
CA VAL A 155 -1.50 16.93 32.44
C VAL A 155 -1.70 17.16 30.93
N PHE A 156 -0.82 17.94 30.30
CA PHE A 156 -0.85 18.22 28.85
C PHE A 156 -0.65 16.96 28.02
N ARG A 157 -1.35 16.87 26.89
CA ARG A 157 -1.29 15.73 25.99
C ARG A 157 -1.13 16.14 24.54
N PHE A 158 -0.49 15.28 23.78
CA PHE A 158 -0.38 15.36 22.33
C PHE A 158 -0.54 13.95 21.75
N ILE A 159 -1.28 13.82 20.66
CA ILE A 159 -1.38 12.55 19.93
C ILE A 159 -0.41 12.53 18.76
N GLN A 160 0.40 11.47 18.67
CA GLN A 160 1.29 11.20 17.54
C GLN A 160 0.61 10.17 16.62
N VAL A 161 0.44 10.51 15.34
CA VAL A 161 -0.31 9.71 14.37
C VAL A 161 0.61 9.01 13.37
N GLU A 162 1.23 9.76 12.45
CA GLU A 162 2.02 9.18 11.36
C GLU A 162 3.39 8.72 11.87
N THR A 163 3.55 7.41 12.06
CA THR A 163 4.77 6.89 12.68
C THR A 163 5.98 6.95 11.75
N ALA A 164 5.81 7.01 10.42
CA ALA A 164 6.91 7.17 9.47
C ALA A 164 7.80 8.38 9.79
N PHE A 165 7.18 9.54 10.02
CA PHE A 165 7.93 10.74 10.41
C PHE A 165 8.51 10.65 11.81
N PHE A 166 7.75 10.06 12.75
CA PHE A 166 8.24 9.84 14.10
C PHE A 166 9.50 8.96 14.12
N TRP A 167 9.54 7.86 13.35
CA TRP A 167 10.71 6.98 13.28
C TRP A 167 11.90 7.66 12.58
N LYS A 168 11.64 8.42 11.52
CA LYS A 168 12.67 9.26 10.89
C LYS A 168 13.27 10.25 11.89
N TRP A 169 12.45 10.90 12.70
CA TRP A 169 12.91 11.77 13.78
C TRP A 169 13.66 11.01 14.86
N TRP A 170 13.11 9.90 15.32
CA TRP A 170 13.67 9.07 16.38
C TRP A 170 15.10 8.63 16.07
N ASP A 171 15.35 8.21 14.83
CA ASP A 171 16.66 7.72 14.38
C ASP A 171 17.75 8.80 14.38
N GLU A 172 17.37 10.08 14.27
CA GLU A 172 18.28 11.24 14.32
C GLU A 172 18.59 11.73 15.75
N GLN A 173 17.84 11.27 16.77
CA GLN A 173 17.97 11.77 18.14
C GLN A 173 19.06 11.10 18.98
N ASP A 174 19.60 11.84 19.95
CA ASP A 174 20.48 11.30 20.98
C ASP A 174 19.73 10.50 22.06
N GLU A 175 20.47 9.77 22.90
CA GLU A 175 19.90 8.92 23.96
C GLU A 175 19.09 9.73 24.97
N ASP A 176 19.55 10.94 25.34
CA ASP A 176 18.87 11.80 26.31
C ASP A 176 17.48 12.24 25.80
N THR A 177 17.38 12.63 24.53
CA THR A 177 16.11 13.03 23.90
C THR A 177 15.18 11.84 23.72
N ARG A 178 15.71 10.67 23.35
CA ARG A 178 14.93 9.43 23.25
C ARG A 178 14.37 9.00 24.62
N ASP A 179 15.16 9.10 25.67
CA ASP A 179 14.73 8.75 27.03
C ASP A 179 13.73 9.77 27.59
N LEU A 180 13.89 11.06 27.27
CA LEU A 180 12.87 12.07 27.53
C LEU A 180 11.55 11.72 26.85
N TYR A 181 11.57 11.40 25.55
CA TYR A 181 10.35 11.03 24.82
C TYR A 181 9.69 9.78 25.40
N LYS A 182 10.45 8.73 25.74
CA LYS A 182 9.93 7.55 26.45
C LYS A 182 9.25 7.94 27.76
N SER A 183 9.80 8.89 28.51
CA SER A 183 9.20 9.36 29.76
C SER A 183 7.84 10.04 29.53
N LEU A 184 7.70 10.81 28.44
CA LEU A 184 6.44 11.46 28.05
C LEU A 184 5.38 10.46 27.60
N VAL A 185 5.78 9.38 26.92
CA VAL A 185 4.88 8.27 26.57
C VAL A 185 4.44 7.51 27.83
N ASN A 186 5.38 7.20 28.73
CA ASN A 186 5.10 6.47 29.97
C ASN A 186 4.23 7.26 30.96
N SER A 187 4.24 8.59 30.89
CA SER A 187 3.37 9.46 31.68
C SER A 187 2.00 9.72 31.04
N GLY A 188 1.79 9.30 29.79
CA GLY A 188 0.58 9.59 29.00
C GLY A 188 0.49 11.04 28.52
N GLN A 189 1.60 11.80 28.52
CA GLN A 189 1.69 13.13 27.91
C GLN A 189 1.80 13.05 26.38
N ILE A 190 2.39 11.98 25.86
CA ILE A 190 2.31 11.65 24.43
C ILE A 190 1.59 10.33 24.31
N GLU A 191 0.57 10.29 23.45
CA GLU A 191 -0.17 9.07 23.14
C GLU A 191 -0.01 8.73 21.66
N MET A 192 0.30 7.48 21.36
CA MET A 192 0.35 6.97 19.99
C MET A 192 -1.07 6.57 19.58
N VAL A 193 -1.58 7.13 18.48
CA VAL A 193 -2.90 6.80 17.95
C VAL A 193 -2.79 6.34 16.49
N GLY A 194 -3.65 5.42 16.07
CA GLY A 194 -3.47 4.70 14.81
C GLY A 194 -2.26 3.75 14.89
N GLY A 195 -1.04 4.26 14.77
CA GLY A 195 0.19 3.48 14.92
C GLY A 195 0.59 2.64 13.69
N GLY A 196 -0.07 2.86 12.55
CA GLY A 196 0.46 2.44 11.25
C GLY A 196 1.67 3.28 10.84
N TRP A 197 2.41 2.82 9.83
CA TRP A 197 3.51 3.61 9.24
C TRP A 197 2.99 4.94 8.69
N SER A 198 1.88 4.90 7.97
CA SER A 198 1.09 6.05 7.53
C SER A 198 -0.39 5.90 7.88
N MET A 199 -1.13 7.01 7.81
CA MET A 199 -2.60 6.99 7.75
C MET A 199 -3.02 6.53 6.35
N ASN A 200 -3.35 5.25 6.22
CA ASN A 200 -3.58 4.64 4.92
C ASN A 200 -4.92 5.02 4.28
N ASP A 201 -4.97 5.04 2.94
CA ASP A 201 -6.23 5.04 2.20
C ASP A 201 -7.07 3.79 2.51
N GLU A 202 -8.37 3.88 2.30
CA GLU A 202 -9.33 2.81 2.56
C GLU A 202 -10.05 2.30 1.30
N ALA A 203 -9.88 2.93 0.13
CA ALA A 203 -10.50 2.48 -1.13
C ALA A 203 -9.54 1.69 -2.03
N ALA A 204 -8.40 2.27 -2.36
CA ALA A 204 -7.41 1.71 -3.28
C ALA A 204 -6.35 0.85 -2.56
N SER A 205 -6.36 0.80 -1.23
CA SER A 205 -5.49 -0.08 -0.44
C SER A 205 -5.93 -1.54 -0.51
N HIS A 206 -4.97 -2.47 -0.55
CA HIS A 206 -5.26 -3.89 -0.37
C HIS A 206 -5.08 -4.26 1.10
N TYR A 207 -5.99 -5.07 1.66
CA TYR A 207 -5.97 -5.42 3.10
C TYR A 207 -4.61 -5.95 3.57
N HIS A 208 -3.91 -6.72 2.73
CA HIS A 208 -2.57 -7.22 3.05
C HIS A 208 -1.57 -6.09 3.26
N SER A 209 -1.56 -5.07 2.38
CA SER A 209 -0.67 -3.92 2.51
C SER A 209 -1.05 -3.05 3.70
N THR A 210 -2.35 -2.91 4.01
CA THR A 210 -2.83 -2.27 5.24
C THR A 210 -2.32 -3.00 6.48
N ILE A 211 -2.41 -4.34 6.53
CA ILE A 211 -1.89 -5.13 7.65
C ILE A 211 -0.37 -4.96 7.78
N GLU A 212 0.40 -4.95 6.68
CA GLU A 212 1.85 -4.69 6.74
C GLU A 212 2.17 -3.28 7.26
N ASN A 213 1.42 -2.26 6.84
CA ASN A 213 1.53 -0.89 7.32
C ASN A 213 1.40 -0.81 8.86
N PHE A 214 0.41 -1.49 9.44
CA PHE A 214 0.23 -1.57 10.90
C PHE A 214 1.23 -2.51 11.57
N ALA A 215 1.56 -3.65 10.97
CA ALA A 215 2.46 -4.63 11.57
C ALA A 215 3.86 -4.04 11.81
N LEU A 216 4.38 -3.25 10.87
CA LEU A 216 5.66 -2.55 11.03
C LEU A 216 5.60 -1.51 12.16
N GLY A 217 4.62 -0.59 12.08
CA GLY A 217 4.48 0.51 13.03
C GLY A 217 4.24 0.03 14.46
N LEU A 218 3.26 -0.87 14.65
CA LEU A 218 2.90 -1.40 15.97
C LEU A 218 4.03 -2.24 16.59
N ARG A 219 4.78 -3.00 15.79
CA ARG A 219 5.95 -3.75 16.29
C ARG A 219 7.01 -2.80 16.82
N ARG A 220 7.41 -1.80 16.04
CA ARG A 220 8.43 -0.83 16.49
C ARG A 220 8.00 -0.06 17.73
N LEU A 221 6.72 0.35 17.79
CA LEU A 221 6.16 1.02 18.96
C LEU A 221 6.25 0.13 20.20
N ASN A 222 5.86 -1.14 20.09
CA ASN A 222 5.93 -2.09 21.18
C ASN A 222 7.38 -2.37 21.62
N ASP A 223 8.30 -2.56 20.67
CA ASP A 223 9.71 -2.84 20.97
C ASP A 223 10.39 -1.64 21.65
N THR A 224 9.93 -0.41 21.37
CA THR A 224 10.53 0.83 21.89
C THR A 224 9.89 1.30 23.21
N PHE A 225 8.57 1.21 23.34
CA PHE A 225 7.78 1.80 24.43
C PHE A 225 7.00 0.77 25.26
N GLY A 226 7.07 -0.51 24.91
CA GLY A 226 6.31 -1.57 25.58
C GLY A 226 4.80 -1.32 25.53
N SER A 227 4.11 -1.66 26.62
CA SER A 227 2.65 -1.51 26.71
C SER A 227 2.16 -0.06 26.57
N CYS A 228 2.98 0.95 26.90
CA CYS A 228 2.59 2.35 26.76
C CYS A 228 2.66 2.86 25.31
N GLY A 229 3.37 2.15 24.42
CA GLY A 229 3.38 2.46 22.99
C GLY A 229 2.17 1.90 22.23
N ARG A 230 1.32 1.11 22.88
CA ARG A 230 0.18 0.43 22.24
C ARG A 230 -0.95 1.43 21.98
N PRO A 231 -1.30 1.69 20.70
CA PRO A 231 -2.48 2.50 20.39
C PRO A 231 -3.76 1.73 20.73
N HIS A 232 -4.74 2.47 21.26
CA HIS A 232 -6.08 1.97 21.57
C HIS A 232 -7.15 2.50 20.62
N VAL A 233 -6.87 3.61 19.95
CA VAL A 233 -7.83 4.32 19.08
C VAL A 233 -7.22 4.49 17.69
N GLY A 234 -8.00 4.14 16.67
CA GLY A 234 -7.71 4.40 15.27
C GLY A 234 -7.99 5.87 14.94
N TRP A 235 -7.12 6.47 14.13
CA TRP A 235 -7.22 7.87 13.73
C TRP A 235 -7.10 7.95 12.21
N GLN A 236 -8.25 8.02 11.52
CA GLN A 236 -8.37 8.04 10.06
C GLN A 236 -9.09 9.32 9.64
N ILE A 237 -8.52 10.47 9.97
CA ILE A 237 -9.21 11.75 9.79
C ILE A 237 -9.27 12.21 8.32
N ASP A 238 -8.33 11.77 7.48
CA ASP A 238 -8.15 12.27 6.12
C ASP A 238 -8.37 11.28 4.95
N PRO A 239 -8.52 9.94 5.11
CA PRO A 239 -8.97 9.08 4.00
C PRO A 239 -10.31 9.52 3.41
N PHE A 240 -10.47 9.41 2.09
CA PHE A 240 -11.58 10.00 1.35
C PHE A 240 -12.82 9.09 1.31
N GLY A 241 -13.33 8.77 2.50
CA GLY A 241 -14.33 7.72 2.75
C GLY A 241 -13.71 6.55 3.50
N HIS A 242 -14.56 5.71 4.12
CA HIS A 242 -14.09 4.70 5.08
C HIS A 242 -14.67 3.33 4.79
N SER A 243 -13.81 2.32 4.76
CA SER A 243 -14.20 0.95 4.44
C SER A 243 -14.60 0.21 5.71
N ARG A 244 -15.61 -0.65 5.56
CA ARG A 244 -16.01 -1.57 6.62
C ARG A 244 -14.88 -2.55 6.96
N GLU A 245 -14.11 -2.94 5.95
CA GLU A 245 -12.96 -3.84 6.09
C GLU A 245 -11.88 -3.25 7.00
N THR A 246 -11.57 -1.95 6.90
CA THR A 246 -10.65 -1.25 7.80
C THR A 246 -11.12 -1.36 9.26
N ALA A 247 -12.39 -1.07 9.52
CA ALA A 247 -12.96 -1.17 10.87
C ALA A 247 -12.85 -2.60 11.42
N SER A 248 -13.13 -3.61 10.58
CA SER A 248 -12.99 -5.01 10.96
C SER A 248 -11.54 -5.39 11.28
N ILE A 249 -10.59 -4.93 10.48
CA ILE A 249 -9.15 -5.17 10.71
C ILE A 249 -8.71 -4.48 12.00
N MET A 250 -9.14 -3.25 12.26
CA MET A 250 -8.83 -2.54 13.51
C MET A 250 -9.40 -3.24 14.75
N ALA A 251 -10.65 -3.70 14.71
CA ALA A 251 -11.23 -4.46 15.81
C ALA A 251 -10.44 -5.76 16.10
N GLN A 252 -10.03 -6.47 15.04
CA GLN A 252 -9.19 -7.68 15.13
C GLN A 252 -7.77 -7.38 15.65
N MET A 253 -7.21 -6.24 15.27
CA MET A 253 -5.95 -5.73 15.83
C MET A 253 -6.10 -5.32 17.29
N GLY A 254 -7.32 -5.27 17.85
CA GLY A 254 -7.60 -4.96 19.24
C GLY A 254 -7.67 -3.47 19.55
N PHE A 255 -8.13 -2.67 18.58
CA PHE A 255 -8.53 -1.28 18.83
C PHE A 255 -9.89 -1.23 19.53
N ASP A 256 -10.07 -0.21 20.37
CA ASP A 256 -11.29 0.02 21.13
C ASP A 256 -12.23 0.98 20.40
N GLY A 257 -11.71 1.83 19.51
CA GLY A 257 -12.52 2.67 18.63
C GLY A 257 -11.75 3.28 17.46
N LEU A 258 -12.47 3.94 16.56
CA LEU A 258 -11.98 4.62 15.36
C LEU A 258 -12.62 5.99 15.23
N PHE A 259 -11.81 7.02 14.96
CA PHE A 259 -12.28 8.37 14.64
C PHE A 259 -11.90 8.77 13.23
N PHE A 260 -12.84 9.38 12.52
CA PHE A 260 -12.64 9.88 11.16
C PHE A 260 -13.48 11.11 10.84
N SER A 261 -13.11 11.86 9.79
CA SER A 261 -13.82 13.10 9.46
C SER A 261 -14.65 13.07 8.16
N ARG A 262 -14.29 12.22 7.19
CA ARG A 262 -14.77 12.32 5.80
C ARG A 262 -15.84 11.28 5.49
N LEU A 263 -17.09 11.72 5.43
CA LEU A 263 -18.23 10.98 4.94
C LEU A 263 -19.07 11.88 4.03
N ASP A 264 -19.98 11.28 3.27
CA ASP A 264 -20.92 12.02 2.42
C ASP A 264 -21.60 13.17 3.19
N TYR A 265 -21.69 14.33 2.55
CA TYR A 265 -22.19 15.55 3.18
C TYR A 265 -23.67 15.47 3.58
N ASP A 266 -24.51 14.72 2.84
CA ASP A 266 -25.90 14.48 3.18
C ASP A 266 -26.00 13.48 4.36
N ASP A 267 -25.19 12.41 4.37
CA ASP A 267 -25.09 11.51 5.55
C ASP A 267 -24.61 12.26 6.79
N LYS A 268 -23.59 13.12 6.65
CA LYS A 268 -23.11 13.96 7.76
C LYS A 268 -24.20 14.86 8.31
N THR A 269 -24.94 15.56 7.45
CA THR A 269 -26.04 16.43 7.85
C THR A 269 -27.11 15.63 8.59
N ASN A 270 -27.51 14.50 8.04
CA ASN A 270 -28.49 13.61 8.67
C ASN A 270 -28.01 13.15 10.06
N ARG A 271 -26.75 12.72 10.20
CA ARG A 271 -26.19 12.27 11.50
C ARG A 271 -26.08 13.37 12.53
N ILE A 272 -25.82 14.61 12.11
CA ILE A 272 -25.86 15.77 13.01
C ILE A 272 -27.30 15.99 13.50
N ASP A 273 -28.27 15.97 12.59
CA ASP A 273 -29.69 16.18 12.91
C ASP A 273 -30.26 15.06 13.80
N THR A 274 -29.85 13.81 13.58
CA THR A 274 -30.30 12.63 14.33
C THR A 274 -29.43 12.29 15.53
N ARG A 275 -28.33 13.02 15.77
CA ARG A 275 -27.36 12.77 16.85
C ARG A 275 -26.74 11.37 16.79
N THR A 276 -26.33 10.92 15.61
CA THR A 276 -25.75 9.60 15.33
C THR A 276 -24.35 9.69 14.71
N MET A 277 -23.58 10.72 15.10
CA MET A 277 -22.18 10.90 14.74
C MET A 277 -21.26 9.91 15.47
N GLU A 278 -21.70 9.41 16.62
CA GLU A 278 -21.05 8.32 17.35
C GLU A 278 -21.92 7.06 17.24
N LEU A 279 -21.31 5.93 16.92
CA LEU A 279 -22.01 4.70 16.58
C LEU A 279 -21.18 3.45 16.93
N VAL A 280 -21.84 2.30 16.93
CA VAL A 280 -21.16 0.99 16.88
C VAL A 280 -21.18 0.51 15.44
N TRP A 281 -19.99 0.26 14.88
CA TRP A 281 -19.85 -0.23 13.51
C TRP A 281 -19.74 -1.75 13.53
N GLU A 282 -20.78 -2.43 13.05
CA GLU A 282 -20.81 -3.88 12.87
C GLU A 282 -20.01 -4.25 11.61
N ALA A 283 -18.70 -4.34 11.76
CA ALA A 283 -17.78 -4.35 10.62
C ALA A 283 -17.67 -5.70 9.89
N SER A 284 -18.30 -6.77 10.39
CA SER A 284 -18.25 -8.07 9.71
C SER A 284 -19.38 -8.99 10.13
N ALA A 285 -20.25 -9.34 9.17
CA ALA A 285 -21.28 -10.34 9.37
C ALA A 285 -20.72 -11.72 9.74
N ASN A 286 -19.51 -12.06 9.28
CA ASN A 286 -18.87 -13.35 9.55
C ASN A 286 -18.27 -13.43 10.96
N LEU A 287 -17.73 -12.32 11.46
CA LEU A 287 -17.10 -12.26 12.78
C LEU A 287 -18.08 -11.82 13.88
N GLY A 288 -19.25 -11.30 13.50
CA GLY A 288 -20.26 -10.76 14.39
C GLY A 288 -19.67 -9.73 15.36
N SER A 289 -20.13 -9.78 16.61
CA SER A 289 -19.76 -8.77 17.63
C SER A 289 -18.29 -8.76 18.05
N SER A 290 -17.46 -9.67 17.53
CA SER A 290 -16.01 -9.65 17.75
C SER A 290 -15.29 -8.64 16.86
N ALA A 291 -15.95 -8.18 15.80
CA ALA A 291 -15.47 -7.13 14.89
C ALA A 291 -16.19 -5.78 15.09
N ASP A 292 -17.08 -5.67 16.08
CA ASP A 292 -17.75 -4.40 16.39
C ASP A 292 -16.74 -3.37 16.88
N LEU A 293 -16.82 -2.15 16.35
CA LEU A 293 -15.92 -1.07 16.70
C LEU A 293 -16.68 0.20 17.03
N PHE A 294 -16.42 0.80 18.19
CA PHE A 294 -16.93 2.13 18.48
C PHE A 294 -16.34 3.12 17.48
N THR A 295 -17.19 3.90 16.84
CA THR A 295 -16.78 4.79 15.76
C THR A 295 -17.33 6.19 15.99
N GLY A 296 -16.44 7.18 15.94
CA GLY A 296 -16.78 8.59 16.09
C GLY A 296 -16.49 9.36 14.81
N VAL A 297 -17.52 9.98 14.25
CA VAL A 297 -17.39 10.91 13.14
C VAL A 297 -17.13 12.32 13.70
N LEU A 298 -16.10 12.99 13.21
CA LEU A 298 -15.78 14.34 13.67
C LEU A 298 -16.86 15.34 13.24
N TYR A 299 -17.30 16.18 14.17
CA TYR A 299 -18.46 17.06 14.00
C TYR A 299 -18.32 18.05 12.84
N ASN A 300 -17.16 18.72 12.72
CA ASN A 300 -16.90 19.72 11.66
C ASN A 300 -16.00 19.13 10.58
N HIS A 301 -14.71 19.30 10.78
CA HIS A 301 -13.58 18.79 10.01
C HIS A 301 -12.54 18.39 11.05
N TYR A 302 -11.44 17.78 10.65
CA TYR A 302 -10.30 17.53 11.55
C TYR A 302 -9.46 18.79 11.83
N SER A 303 -10.02 19.97 11.60
CA SER A 303 -9.43 21.26 11.93
C SER A 303 -10.06 21.83 13.20
N TYR A 304 -9.44 22.87 13.76
CA TYR A 304 -10.00 23.54 14.93
C TYR A 304 -11.44 24.06 14.66
N PRO A 305 -12.36 23.96 15.63
CA PRO A 305 -13.67 24.61 15.51
C PRO A 305 -13.54 26.14 15.42
N PRO A 306 -14.48 26.86 14.76
CA PRO A 306 -14.47 28.33 14.72
C PRO A 306 -14.31 28.95 16.12
N GLY A 307 -13.36 29.88 16.30
CA GLY A 307 -13.07 30.54 17.58
C GLY A 307 -12.09 29.78 18.50
N LEU A 308 -11.54 28.66 18.04
CA LEU A 308 -10.54 27.84 18.73
C LEU A 308 -9.28 27.64 17.87
N CYS A 309 -9.00 28.52 16.91
CA CYS A 309 -7.69 28.52 16.28
C CYS A 309 -6.64 29.06 17.24
N PHE A 310 -5.62 28.26 17.43
CA PHE A 310 -4.51 28.65 18.28
C PHE A 310 -3.23 28.93 17.50
N ASP A 311 -3.16 28.63 16.20
CA ASP A 311 -1.98 28.95 15.38
C ASP A 311 -1.59 30.44 15.48
N ILE A 312 -0.29 30.76 15.46
CA ILE A 312 0.22 32.15 15.54
C ILE A 312 -0.32 33.06 14.42
N ASN A 313 -0.78 32.48 13.33
CA ASN A 313 -1.34 33.21 12.19
C ASN A 313 -2.85 33.47 12.33
N CYS A 314 -3.48 32.99 13.41
CA CYS A 314 -4.90 33.18 13.67
C CYS A 314 -5.17 34.43 14.51
N GLY A 315 -6.40 34.96 14.37
CA GLY A 315 -6.89 36.15 15.08
C GLY A 315 -7.93 35.84 16.16
N ASP A 316 -8.08 34.58 16.57
CA ASP A 316 -9.08 34.17 17.57
C ASP A 316 -8.66 34.60 18.99
N ASP A 317 -9.66 34.92 19.83
CA ASP A 317 -9.41 35.31 21.21
C ASP A 317 -8.82 34.15 22.03
N PRO A 318 -7.80 34.40 22.87
CA PRO A 318 -7.23 33.38 23.75
C PRO A 318 -8.27 32.92 24.79
N PHE A 319 -8.04 31.76 25.41
CA PHE A 319 -8.79 31.40 26.61
C PHE A 319 -8.42 32.36 27.75
N ILE A 320 -9.40 33.09 28.26
CA ILE A 320 -9.28 33.98 29.40
C ILE A 320 -9.98 33.28 30.57
N ASP A 321 -9.22 32.43 31.27
CA ASP A 321 -9.72 31.58 32.35
C ASP A 321 -9.71 32.23 33.73
N ASN A 322 -9.21 33.46 33.81
CA ASN A 322 -9.33 34.28 35.01
C ASN A 322 -10.76 34.76 35.17
N LYS A 323 -11.52 34.12 36.08
CA LYS A 323 -12.91 34.48 36.42
C LYS A 323 -13.13 35.92 36.90
N ARG A 324 -12.06 36.66 37.21
CA ARG A 324 -12.12 38.09 37.58
C ARG A 324 -11.87 39.02 36.40
N SER A 325 -11.46 38.48 35.26
CA SER A 325 -11.34 39.26 34.02
C SER A 325 -12.75 39.62 33.54
N PRO A 326 -13.00 40.87 33.13
CA PRO A 326 -14.24 41.21 32.43
C PRO A 326 -14.37 40.46 31.10
N ASP A 327 -13.25 39.96 30.57
CA ASP A 327 -13.15 39.24 29.31
C ASP A 327 -13.13 37.71 29.50
N TYR A 328 -13.56 37.19 30.66
CA TYR A 328 -13.63 35.75 30.91
C TYR A 328 -14.54 35.05 29.88
N ASN A 329 -13.98 34.11 29.11
CA ASN A 329 -14.66 33.51 27.94
C ASN A 329 -14.67 31.97 27.94
N VAL A 330 -14.32 31.32 29.05
CA VAL A 330 -14.25 29.85 29.13
C VAL A 330 -15.63 29.20 29.04
N ASP A 331 -16.65 29.79 29.67
CA ASP A 331 -17.99 29.19 29.72
C ASP A 331 -18.73 29.30 28.36
N GLU A 332 -18.37 30.29 27.53
CA GLU A 332 -18.93 30.49 26.18
C GLU A 332 -18.36 29.54 25.13
N LYS A 333 -17.22 28.90 25.42
CA LYS A 333 -16.47 28.04 24.48
C LYS A 333 -16.63 26.53 24.75
N ALA A 334 -17.56 26.11 25.62
CA ALA A 334 -17.77 24.69 26.01
C ALA A 334 -19.03 24.09 25.35
N LEU A 335 -18.98 22.82 24.88
CA LEU A 335 -20.05 22.13 24.12
C LEU A 335 -20.64 20.89 24.83
N HIS A 336 -21.96 20.79 24.95
CA HIS A 336 -22.81 19.74 25.61
C HIS A 336 -22.84 18.39 24.83
N ASP A 337 -22.96 17.17 25.38
CA ASP A 337 -24.10 16.51 26.07
C ASP A 337 -23.64 15.11 26.58
N ALA A 338 -24.25 14.51 27.63
CA ALA A 338 -23.90 13.16 28.10
C ALA A 338 -25.11 12.27 28.45
N ASN A 339 -24.93 10.94 28.24
CA ASN A 339 -25.86 9.82 28.43
C ASN A 339 -26.61 9.39 27.14
N GLN A 340 -25.93 8.64 26.25
CA GLN A 340 -26.45 8.25 24.94
C GLN A 340 -26.43 6.73 24.73
N THR A 341 -27.39 6.25 23.95
CA THR A 341 -27.37 4.92 23.31
C THR A 341 -26.86 5.10 21.88
N TRP A 342 -25.90 4.29 21.46
CA TRP A 342 -25.28 4.40 20.14
C TRP A 342 -26.15 3.74 19.06
N SER A 343 -26.27 4.39 17.90
CA SER A 343 -26.80 3.76 16.70
C SER A 343 -25.84 2.70 16.15
N VAL A 344 -26.35 1.80 15.32
CA VAL A 344 -25.55 0.77 14.62
C VAL A 344 -25.43 1.12 13.14
N LYS A 345 -24.29 0.79 12.53
CA LYS A 345 -24.06 0.80 11.06
C LYS A 345 -23.40 -0.50 10.63
N GLU A 346 -23.79 -1.05 9.49
CA GLU A 346 -23.34 -2.38 8.99
C GLU A 346 -22.56 -2.33 7.65
N ASP A 347 -22.68 -1.24 6.89
CA ASP A 347 -22.08 -1.02 5.57
C ASP A 347 -20.88 -0.04 5.65
N ASP A 348 -20.41 0.48 4.51
CA ASP A 348 -19.26 1.38 4.43
C ASP A 348 -19.66 2.87 4.40
N PHE A 349 -18.68 3.76 4.34
CA PHE A 349 -18.87 5.20 4.13
C PHE A 349 -18.41 5.63 2.72
N PHE A 350 -18.64 4.78 1.71
CA PHE A 350 -18.35 5.08 0.32
C PHE A 350 -19.63 5.22 -0.54
N PRO A 351 -19.59 6.00 -1.63
CA PRO A 351 -18.52 6.95 -1.98
C PRO A 351 -18.59 8.23 -1.12
N TYR A 352 -17.45 8.86 -0.89
CA TYR A 352 -17.39 10.17 -0.23
C TYR A 352 -17.73 11.30 -1.21
N ALA A 353 -18.62 12.21 -0.79
CA ALA A 353 -18.79 13.50 -1.41
C ALA A 353 -18.69 14.61 -0.37
N SER A 354 -17.85 15.62 -0.62
CA SER A 354 -17.69 16.77 0.28
C SER A 354 -18.82 17.78 0.17
N GLU A 355 -19.48 17.83 -1.00
CA GLU A 355 -20.54 18.76 -1.37
C GLU A 355 -21.19 18.28 -2.69
N PRO A 356 -22.31 18.89 -3.14
CA PRO A 356 -22.90 18.56 -4.45
C PRO A 356 -21.88 18.65 -5.59
N TYR A 357 -21.99 17.72 -6.56
CA TYR A 357 -21.09 17.61 -7.72
C TYR A 357 -19.61 17.31 -7.41
N SER A 358 -19.30 16.90 -6.19
CA SER A 358 -17.93 16.61 -5.75
C SER A 358 -17.84 15.20 -5.16
N TYR A 359 -18.21 14.18 -5.95
CA TYR A 359 -17.98 12.78 -5.58
C TYR A 359 -16.51 12.40 -5.81
N TRP A 360 -15.85 11.97 -4.75
CA TRP A 360 -14.42 11.64 -4.75
C TRP A 360 -14.22 10.21 -5.24
N THR A 361 -14.67 9.91 -6.45
CA THR A 361 -14.49 8.58 -7.06
C THR A 361 -13.46 8.60 -8.20
N GLY A 362 -12.89 9.76 -8.52
CA GLY A 362 -11.81 9.88 -9.51
C GLY A 362 -10.52 9.21 -9.02
N TYR A 363 -10.21 9.33 -7.73
CA TYR A 363 -8.99 8.76 -7.15
C TYR A 363 -8.98 7.23 -7.12
N PHE A 364 -10.14 6.58 -7.29
CA PHE A 364 -10.22 5.13 -7.50
C PHE A 364 -9.39 4.69 -8.71
N THR A 365 -9.21 5.57 -9.70
CA THR A 365 -8.48 5.30 -10.95
C THR A 365 -7.24 6.16 -11.14
N SER A 366 -7.15 7.35 -10.53
CA SER A 366 -5.99 8.26 -10.68
C SER A 366 -4.65 7.55 -10.50
N ARG A 367 -3.69 7.83 -11.39
CA ARG A 367 -2.36 7.17 -11.45
C ARG A 367 -2.44 5.62 -11.41
N PRO A 368 -3.10 4.97 -12.38
CA PRO A 368 -3.31 3.51 -12.34
C PRO A 368 -1.99 2.71 -12.39
N THR A 369 -0.97 3.24 -13.05
CA THR A 369 0.38 2.64 -13.08
C THR A 369 1.00 2.56 -11.69
N GLN A 370 0.82 3.60 -10.87
CA GLN A 370 1.32 3.62 -9.48
C GLN A 370 0.59 2.61 -8.61
N LYS A 371 -0.74 2.49 -8.77
CA LYS A 371 -1.55 1.45 -8.11
C LYS A 371 -1.07 0.04 -8.46
N ARG A 372 -0.80 -0.23 -9.75
CA ARG A 372 -0.23 -1.52 -10.18
C ARG A 372 1.18 -1.73 -9.61
N PHE A 373 2.01 -0.70 -9.58
CA PHE A 373 3.38 -0.79 -9.08
C PHE A 373 3.43 -1.12 -7.59
N GLU A 374 2.52 -0.55 -6.78
CA GLU A 374 2.36 -0.93 -5.37
C GLU A 374 2.00 -2.42 -5.24
N ARG A 375 1.07 -2.95 -6.04
CA ARG A 375 0.67 -4.37 -5.95
C ARG A 375 1.83 -5.31 -6.28
N MET A 376 2.63 -4.97 -7.28
CA MET A 376 3.86 -5.69 -7.61
C MET A 376 4.87 -5.63 -6.45
N GLY A 377 5.05 -4.45 -5.85
CA GLY A 377 5.90 -4.26 -4.68
C GLY A 377 5.46 -5.12 -3.49
N ASN A 378 4.17 -5.12 -3.15
CA ASN A 378 3.66 -5.92 -2.05
C ASN A 378 3.84 -7.42 -2.30
N ASN A 379 3.58 -7.90 -3.53
CA ASN A 379 3.81 -9.29 -3.89
C ASN A 379 5.27 -9.71 -3.68
N LEU A 380 6.22 -8.91 -4.17
CA LEU A 380 7.65 -9.18 -3.99
C LEU A 380 8.08 -9.13 -2.52
N LEU A 381 7.51 -8.23 -1.73
CA LEU A 381 7.75 -8.18 -0.29
C LEU A 381 7.33 -9.49 0.39
N GLN A 382 6.16 -10.04 0.05
CA GLN A 382 5.70 -11.32 0.63
C GLN A 382 6.60 -12.48 0.21
N VAL A 383 6.95 -12.57 -1.07
CA VAL A 383 7.89 -13.57 -1.60
C VAL A 383 9.24 -13.48 -0.86
N SER A 384 9.77 -12.26 -0.70
CA SER A 384 11.05 -12.03 -0.03
C SER A 384 11.00 -12.48 1.43
N LYS A 385 9.94 -12.13 2.17
CA LYS A 385 9.75 -12.55 3.57
C LYS A 385 9.69 -14.06 3.72
N GLN A 386 8.99 -14.76 2.83
CA GLN A 386 8.91 -16.22 2.83
C GLN A 386 10.28 -16.85 2.55
N LEU A 387 10.93 -16.42 1.46
CA LEU A 387 12.20 -17.01 1.02
C LEU A 387 13.34 -16.75 2.00
N VAL A 388 13.36 -15.60 2.69
CA VAL A 388 14.37 -15.31 3.71
C VAL A 388 14.33 -16.32 4.86
N VAL A 389 13.14 -16.75 5.26
CA VAL A 389 12.97 -17.80 6.26
C VAL A 389 13.38 -19.16 5.69
N LEU A 390 12.90 -19.50 4.50
CA LEU A 390 13.17 -20.80 3.87
C LEU A 390 14.66 -21.00 3.55
N GLY A 391 15.29 -19.99 2.96
CA GLY A 391 16.71 -19.98 2.60
C GLY A 391 17.64 -19.59 3.75
N ASN A 392 17.13 -19.48 4.98
CA ASN A 392 17.90 -19.17 6.20
C ASN A 392 18.83 -17.96 6.04
N VAL A 393 18.30 -16.84 5.51
CA VAL A 393 19.06 -15.60 5.27
C VAL A 393 18.99 -14.71 6.52
N THR A 394 20.08 -14.65 7.28
CA THR A 394 20.09 -13.99 8.60
C THR A 394 21.01 -12.77 8.70
N ASP A 395 21.64 -12.32 7.61
CA ASP A 395 22.55 -11.17 7.65
C ASP A 395 21.82 -9.83 7.72
N ASP A 396 22.45 -8.88 8.40
CA ASP A 396 21.89 -7.56 8.68
C ASP A 396 21.56 -6.76 7.41
N ASP A 397 22.35 -6.88 6.34
CA ASP A 397 22.08 -6.19 5.06
C ASP A 397 20.76 -6.66 4.44
N SER A 398 20.55 -7.98 4.39
CA SER A 398 19.30 -8.55 3.85
C SER A 398 18.10 -8.17 4.71
N GLN A 399 18.24 -8.21 6.04
CA GLN A 399 17.18 -7.77 6.95
C GLN A 399 16.87 -6.28 6.76
N ALA A 400 17.88 -5.42 6.64
CA ALA A 400 17.69 -3.99 6.39
C ALA A 400 16.98 -3.72 5.05
N LYS A 401 17.27 -4.50 4.00
CA LYS A 401 16.58 -4.39 2.70
C LYS A 401 15.09 -4.74 2.79
N ILE A 402 14.74 -5.81 3.52
CA ILE A 402 13.34 -6.19 3.76
C ILE A 402 12.64 -5.10 4.57
N VAL A 403 13.25 -4.64 5.66
CA VAL A 403 12.68 -3.58 6.49
C VAL A 403 12.47 -2.31 5.66
N GLY A 404 13.46 -1.90 4.85
CA GLY A 404 13.33 -0.75 3.96
C GLY A 404 12.21 -0.89 2.92
N MET A 405 11.94 -2.12 2.45
CA MET A 405 10.78 -2.38 1.60
C MET A 405 9.47 -2.30 2.38
N MET A 406 9.40 -2.81 3.62
CA MET A 406 8.22 -2.65 4.48
C MET A 406 7.91 -1.17 4.74
N GLU A 407 8.94 -0.34 4.96
CA GLU A 407 8.80 1.12 5.13
C GLU A 407 8.27 1.77 3.84
N ALA A 408 8.81 1.41 2.67
CA ALA A 408 8.33 1.92 1.39
C ALA A 408 6.87 1.51 1.12
N MET A 409 6.50 0.26 1.41
CA MET A 409 5.12 -0.19 1.29
C MET A 409 4.19 0.54 2.26
N GLY A 410 4.64 0.84 3.47
CA GLY A 410 3.91 1.66 4.44
C GLY A 410 3.71 3.11 3.98
N ILE A 411 4.71 3.71 3.32
CA ILE A 411 4.58 5.03 2.67
C ILE A 411 3.54 4.94 1.55
N MET A 412 3.62 3.93 0.70
CA MET A 412 2.71 3.77 -0.44
C MET A 412 1.25 3.60 -0.02
N GLN A 413 0.95 3.20 1.22
CA GLN A 413 -0.44 3.11 1.68
C GLN A 413 -1.05 4.47 2.03
N HIS A 414 -0.26 5.53 2.21
CA HIS A 414 -0.76 6.86 2.58
C HIS A 414 -1.87 7.32 1.63
N HIS A 415 -2.83 8.06 2.16
CA HIS A 415 -4.02 8.50 1.43
C HIS A 415 -3.78 9.52 0.32
N ASP A 416 -2.54 9.99 0.10
CA ASP A 416 -2.15 10.68 -1.16
C ASP A 416 -1.17 9.89 -2.03
N ALA A 417 -0.74 8.70 -1.60
CA ALA A 417 0.16 7.84 -2.36
C ALA A 417 -0.62 6.84 -3.23
N ILE A 418 -1.25 5.82 -2.65
CA ILE A 418 -1.97 4.80 -3.45
C ILE A 418 -3.17 5.39 -4.20
N THR A 419 -3.74 6.48 -3.69
CA THR A 419 -4.85 7.22 -4.28
C THR A 419 -4.46 7.98 -5.55
N GLY A 420 -3.19 8.33 -5.69
CA GLY A 420 -2.68 9.09 -6.83
C GLY A 420 -3.10 10.55 -6.83
N THR A 421 -3.24 11.16 -5.66
CA THR A 421 -3.73 12.53 -5.45
C THR A 421 -2.65 13.55 -5.08
N GLU A 422 -1.40 13.09 -5.01
CA GLU A 422 -0.19 13.87 -4.83
C GLU A 422 0.25 14.63 -6.11
N LYS A 423 1.15 15.60 -5.93
CA LYS A 423 1.80 16.30 -7.05
C LYS A 423 2.74 15.37 -7.82
N GLN A 424 2.94 15.65 -9.11
CA GLN A 424 3.79 14.82 -9.98
C GLN A 424 5.19 14.56 -9.42
N ALA A 425 5.86 15.58 -8.87
CA ALA A 425 7.20 15.40 -8.29
C ALA A 425 7.22 14.48 -7.06
N VAL A 426 6.08 14.31 -6.38
CA VAL A 426 5.93 13.39 -5.25
C VAL A 426 5.66 11.97 -5.77
N ALA A 427 4.82 11.82 -6.78
CA ALA A 427 4.61 10.55 -7.48
C ALA A 427 5.93 9.97 -8.04
N ASP A 428 6.76 10.84 -8.64
CA ASP A 428 8.08 10.46 -9.14
C ASP A 428 9.02 10.00 -8.00
N ASP A 429 8.92 10.61 -6.82
CA ASP A 429 9.70 10.22 -5.63
C ASP A 429 9.20 8.89 -5.05
N TYR A 430 7.89 8.66 -5.01
CA TYR A 430 7.32 7.36 -4.63
C TYR A 430 7.79 6.24 -5.58
N ALA A 431 7.76 6.49 -6.89
CA ALA A 431 8.26 5.54 -7.88
C ALA A 431 9.76 5.24 -7.69
N ARG A 432 10.56 6.27 -7.40
CA ARG A 432 11.99 6.13 -7.09
C ARG A 432 12.20 5.26 -5.84
N ILE A 433 11.53 5.59 -4.73
CA ILE A 433 11.62 4.83 -3.46
C ILE A 433 11.25 3.37 -3.70
N LEU A 434 10.10 3.11 -4.32
CA LEU A 434 9.61 1.75 -4.52
C LEU A 434 10.52 0.94 -5.45
N SER A 435 11.03 1.55 -6.53
CA SER A 435 11.98 0.92 -7.45
C SER A 435 13.29 0.51 -6.76
N GLU A 436 13.89 1.42 -5.97
CA GLU A 436 15.10 1.14 -5.21
C GLU A 436 14.90 -0.03 -4.22
N ARG A 437 13.75 -0.08 -3.54
CA ARG A 437 13.46 -1.15 -2.57
C ARG A 437 13.10 -2.49 -3.21
N ILE A 438 12.41 -2.48 -4.35
CA ILE A 438 12.14 -3.69 -5.16
C ILE A 438 13.44 -4.32 -5.61
N SER A 439 14.40 -3.53 -6.11
CA SER A 439 15.73 -4.01 -6.49
C SER A 439 16.45 -4.68 -5.31
N GLY A 440 16.43 -4.03 -4.13
CA GLY A 440 17.00 -4.60 -2.91
C GLY A 440 16.34 -5.92 -2.47
N CYS A 441 15.01 -6.04 -2.59
CA CYS A 441 14.30 -7.30 -2.33
C CYS A 441 14.64 -8.39 -3.35
N GLY A 442 14.89 -8.02 -4.61
CA GLY A 442 15.40 -8.94 -5.64
C GLY A 442 16.75 -9.55 -5.25
N ASP A 443 17.67 -8.76 -4.70
CA ASP A 443 18.95 -9.25 -4.19
C ASP A 443 18.77 -10.29 -3.07
N VAL A 444 17.88 -10.00 -2.13
CA VAL A 444 17.58 -10.87 -0.99
C VAL A 444 16.93 -12.17 -1.47
N THR A 445 15.97 -12.09 -2.37
CA THR A 445 15.29 -13.24 -2.98
C THR A 445 16.28 -14.15 -3.70
N ARG A 446 17.17 -13.59 -4.52
CA ARG A 446 18.25 -14.34 -5.19
C ARG A 446 19.18 -15.03 -4.20
N LYS A 447 19.56 -14.35 -3.12
CA LYS A 447 20.41 -14.94 -2.08
C LYS A 447 19.72 -16.13 -1.40
N ALA A 448 18.45 -15.97 -1.04
CA ALA A 448 17.65 -17.01 -0.42
C ALA A 448 17.49 -18.23 -1.34
N ILE A 449 17.18 -18.02 -2.63
CA ILE A 449 17.06 -19.13 -3.60
C ILE A 449 18.41 -19.82 -3.78
N ASN A 450 19.52 -19.08 -3.87
CA ASN A 450 20.85 -19.69 -3.95
C ASN A 450 21.15 -20.58 -2.74
N ASN A 451 20.80 -20.14 -1.52
CA ASN A 451 20.96 -20.96 -0.32
C ASN A 451 20.14 -22.26 -0.39
N LEU A 452 18.90 -22.18 -0.90
CA LEU A 452 18.02 -23.35 -1.08
C LEU A 452 18.56 -24.33 -2.14
N LEU A 453 19.26 -23.82 -3.16
CA LEU A 453 19.83 -24.64 -4.24
C LEU A 453 21.23 -25.19 -3.93
N SER A 454 21.92 -24.68 -2.90
CA SER A 454 23.34 -24.98 -2.64
C SER A 454 23.60 -26.25 -1.81
N ASP A 455 22.64 -27.17 -1.69
CA ASP A 455 22.70 -28.32 -0.77
C ASP A 455 23.62 -29.48 -1.22
N SER A 456 24.53 -29.25 -2.17
CA SER A 456 25.53 -30.24 -2.60
C SER A 456 26.90 -29.61 -2.85
N ASP A 457 27.88 -30.04 -2.05
CA ASP A 457 29.33 -29.82 -2.14
C ASP A 457 29.83 -28.99 -3.34
N GLY A 458 30.12 -27.71 -3.08
CA GLY A 458 30.95 -26.89 -3.97
C GLY A 458 30.27 -26.24 -5.17
N ALA A 459 28.93 -26.22 -5.23
CA ALA A 459 28.21 -25.48 -6.28
C ALA A 459 28.51 -23.97 -6.21
N SER A 460 28.99 -23.41 -7.33
CA SER A 460 29.13 -21.97 -7.54
C SER A 460 27.77 -21.28 -7.44
N SER A 461 27.68 -20.12 -6.77
CA SER A 461 26.45 -19.34 -6.69
C SER A 461 25.88 -19.09 -8.09
N LEU A 462 24.61 -19.43 -8.31
CA LEU A 462 23.94 -19.14 -9.58
C LEU A 462 23.67 -17.64 -9.67
N GLU A 463 23.99 -17.06 -10.83
CA GLU A 463 23.58 -15.69 -11.14
C GLU A 463 22.10 -15.69 -11.54
N LEU A 464 21.24 -15.43 -10.56
CA LEU A 464 19.80 -15.27 -10.80
C LEU A 464 19.47 -13.82 -11.19
N LYS A 465 18.57 -13.65 -12.13
CA LYS A 465 18.11 -12.35 -12.61
C LYS A 465 16.58 -12.35 -12.67
N SER A 466 15.97 -11.22 -12.40
CA SER A 466 14.51 -11.06 -12.44
C SER A 466 14.13 -10.12 -13.58
N CYS A 467 13.13 -10.50 -14.37
CA CYS A 467 12.60 -9.68 -15.43
C CYS A 467 11.36 -8.92 -14.95
N LEU A 468 11.58 -7.69 -14.46
CA LEU A 468 10.53 -6.84 -13.90
C LEU A 468 9.72 -6.09 -14.97
N LEU A 469 10.10 -6.20 -16.25
CA LEU A 469 9.52 -5.47 -17.38
C LEU A 469 8.78 -6.39 -18.37
N LEU A 470 8.32 -7.56 -17.91
CA LEU A 470 7.55 -8.50 -18.72
C LEU A 470 6.22 -7.92 -19.22
N ASN A 471 5.68 -6.88 -18.57
CA ASN A 471 4.46 -6.19 -19.01
C ASN A 471 4.63 -5.41 -20.34
N ILE A 472 5.87 -5.12 -20.74
CA ILE A 472 6.21 -4.56 -22.06
C ILE A 472 6.99 -5.57 -22.90
N SER A 473 6.88 -6.85 -22.58
CA SER A 473 7.59 -7.97 -23.24
C SER A 473 9.10 -7.68 -23.40
N LEU A 474 9.74 -7.26 -22.29
CA LEU A 474 11.16 -6.95 -22.22
C LEU A 474 11.85 -7.75 -21.09
N CYS A 475 12.90 -8.49 -21.44
CA CYS A 475 13.70 -9.27 -20.52
C CYS A 475 15.07 -9.54 -21.15
N GLU A 476 16.08 -8.75 -20.78
CA GLU A 476 17.42 -8.79 -21.37
C GLU A 476 18.02 -10.21 -21.39
N GLU A 477 17.82 -10.97 -20.32
CA GLU A 477 18.40 -12.30 -20.14
C GLU A 477 17.81 -13.35 -21.10
N THR A 478 16.50 -13.29 -21.37
CA THR A 478 15.83 -14.24 -22.28
C THR A 478 15.94 -13.82 -23.74
N GLU A 479 16.21 -12.53 -24.00
CA GLU A 479 16.41 -11.99 -25.34
C GLU A 479 17.84 -12.18 -25.86
N SER A 480 18.82 -12.22 -24.96
CA SER A 480 20.26 -12.30 -25.28
C SER A 480 20.85 -13.70 -25.18
N SER A 481 20.15 -14.65 -24.55
CA SER A 481 20.61 -16.03 -24.39
C SER A 481 19.84 -17.02 -25.27
N GLU A 482 20.59 -17.94 -25.89
CA GLU A 482 20.04 -19.09 -26.61
C GLU A 482 19.78 -20.28 -25.68
N ASP A 483 20.29 -20.26 -24.44
CA ASP A 483 20.14 -21.35 -23.46
C ASP A 483 20.11 -20.79 -22.04
N PHE A 484 18.97 -20.92 -21.36
CA PHE A 484 18.78 -20.35 -20.03
C PHE A 484 17.87 -21.19 -19.13
N LEU A 485 18.01 -20.98 -17.82
CA LEU A 485 17.18 -21.62 -16.80
C LEU A 485 16.13 -20.63 -16.27
N VAL A 486 14.90 -21.10 -16.15
CA VAL A 486 13.77 -20.36 -15.58
C VAL A 486 13.40 -21.03 -14.26
N THR A 487 13.66 -20.35 -13.15
CA THR A 487 13.26 -20.83 -11.81
C THR A 487 12.03 -20.09 -11.34
N ILE A 488 11.00 -20.84 -10.98
CA ILE A 488 9.68 -20.32 -10.62
C ILE A 488 9.41 -20.68 -9.17
N TYR A 489 9.06 -19.66 -8.38
CA TYR A 489 8.65 -19.82 -7.00
C TYR A 489 7.13 -19.72 -6.88
N ASN A 490 6.53 -20.68 -6.19
CA ASN A 490 5.13 -20.66 -5.82
C ASN A 490 4.99 -20.10 -4.38
N PRO A 491 4.52 -18.86 -4.19
CA PRO A 491 4.40 -18.25 -2.86
C PRO A 491 3.12 -18.62 -2.09
N ILE A 492 2.26 -19.47 -2.66
CA ILE A 492 1.01 -19.90 -2.02
C ILE A 492 1.14 -21.31 -1.43
N SER A 493 0.29 -21.61 -0.45
CA SER A 493 0.35 -22.80 0.39
C SER A 493 -0.25 -24.07 -0.24
N HIS A 494 -0.60 -24.03 -1.52
CA HIS A 494 -1.14 -25.16 -2.27
C HIS A 494 -0.44 -25.28 -3.62
N VAL A 495 -0.52 -26.49 -4.20
CA VAL A 495 -0.01 -26.76 -5.53
C VAL A 495 -0.77 -25.91 -6.54
N VAL A 496 -0.04 -25.30 -7.48
CA VAL A 496 -0.63 -24.59 -8.62
C VAL A 496 0.07 -24.93 -9.91
N SER A 497 -0.66 -24.82 -11.01
CA SER A 497 -0.09 -24.79 -12.35
C SER A 497 -0.29 -23.38 -12.89
N GLN A 498 0.70 -22.82 -13.58
CA GLN A 498 0.61 -21.48 -14.14
C GLN A 498 1.31 -21.39 -15.49
N TYR A 499 0.70 -20.67 -16.42
CA TYR A 499 1.34 -20.34 -17.69
C TYR A 499 2.46 -19.32 -17.49
N VAL A 500 3.63 -19.64 -18.03
CA VAL A 500 4.82 -18.79 -18.04
C VAL A 500 4.98 -18.22 -19.43
N ARG A 501 5.27 -16.92 -19.51
CA ARG A 501 5.43 -16.18 -20.77
C ARG A 501 6.71 -15.35 -20.70
N LEU A 502 7.62 -15.54 -21.65
CA LEU A 502 8.92 -14.86 -21.68
C LEU A 502 9.24 -14.35 -23.10
N PRO A 503 9.72 -13.11 -23.27
CA PRO A 503 10.10 -12.58 -24.57
C PRO A 503 11.39 -13.25 -25.05
N VAL A 504 11.42 -13.66 -26.31
CA VAL A 504 12.55 -14.38 -26.93
C VAL A 504 12.85 -13.87 -28.34
N SER A 505 14.10 -13.97 -28.76
CA SER A 505 14.59 -13.45 -30.04
C SER A 505 14.61 -14.50 -31.17
N GLY A 506 14.56 -15.79 -30.85
CA GLY A 506 14.58 -16.87 -31.83
C GLY A 506 13.20 -17.29 -32.34
N ASP A 507 13.21 -18.09 -33.40
CA ASP A 507 11.99 -18.57 -34.08
C ASP A 507 11.54 -19.97 -33.64
N SER A 508 12.33 -20.66 -32.82
CA SER A 508 12.00 -22.00 -32.32
C SER A 508 12.78 -22.32 -31.05
N TYR A 509 12.10 -22.84 -30.04
CA TYR A 509 12.67 -23.17 -28.73
C TYR A 509 12.13 -24.52 -28.25
N THR A 510 12.92 -25.19 -27.41
CA THR A 510 12.51 -26.37 -26.65
C THR A 510 12.54 -26.03 -25.16
N VAL A 511 11.51 -26.46 -24.43
CA VAL A 511 11.44 -26.30 -22.97
C VAL A 511 11.49 -27.67 -22.34
N THR A 512 12.35 -27.83 -21.33
CA THR A 512 12.50 -29.09 -20.60
C THR A 512 12.37 -28.87 -19.10
N ASP A 513 11.81 -29.85 -18.40
CA ASP A 513 11.72 -29.86 -16.94
C ASP A 513 13.05 -30.33 -16.29
N TYR A 514 13.03 -30.51 -14.96
CA TYR A 514 14.20 -30.98 -14.21
C TYR A 514 14.59 -32.45 -14.49
N ASN A 515 13.70 -33.26 -15.08
CA ASN A 515 13.98 -34.61 -15.54
C ASN A 515 14.54 -34.64 -16.97
N ASN A 516 14.68 -33.48 -17.62
CA ASN A 516 14.95 -33.32 -19.05
C ASN A 516 13.81 -33.86 -19.95
N GLU A 517 12.58 -33.91 -19.44
CA GLU A 517 11.41 -34.20 -20.25
C GLU A 517 10.98 -32.92 -20.97
N GLU A 518 10.77 -33.01 -22.28
CA GLU A 518 10.29 -31.90 -23.09
C GLU A 518 8.83 -31.61 -22.73
N ILE A 519 8.55 -30.37 -22.34
CA ILE A 519 7.20 -29.90 -22.07
C ILE A 519 6.68 -29.10 -23.25
N LEU A 520 5.36 -29.20 -23.46
CA LEU A 520 4.70 -28.46 -24.53
C LEU A 520 4.94 -26.96 -24.36
N SER A 521 5.34 -26.31 -25.45
CA SER A 521 5.53 -24.87 -25.51
C SER A 521 5.04 -24.32 -26.85
N GLN A 522 4.70 -23.04 -26.89
CA GLN A 522 4.32 -22.34 -28.12
C GLN A 522 4.96 -20.95 -28.18
N LEU A 523 5.21 -20.46 -29.39
CA LEU A 523 5.57 -19.06 -29.61
C LEU A 523 4.32 -18.27 -29.99
N VAL A 524 4.19 -17.08 -29.40
CA VAL A 524 3.11 -16.14 -29.67
C VAL A 524 3.74 -14.80 -30.07
N PRO A 525 3.29 -14.15 -31.17
CA PRO A 525 3.82 -12.85 -31.56
C PRO A 525 3.47 -11.79 -30.50
N ILE A 526 4.41 -10.88 -30.26
CA ILE A 526 4.18 -9.71 -29.40
C ILE A 526 3.28 -8.73 -30.18
N PRO A 527 2.20 -8.19 -29.56
CA PRO A 527 1.34 -7.22 -30.23
C PRO A 527 2.11 -5.98 -30.71
N ASP A 528 1.76 -5.46 -31.89
CA ASP A 528 2.40 -4.27 -32.47
C ASP A 528 2.36 -3.07 -31.51
N SER A 529 1.25 -2.89 -30.78
CA SER A 529 1.11 -1.81 -29.80
C SER A 529 2.11 -1.90 -28.63
N ILE A 530 2.60 -3.09 -28.30
CA ILE A 530 3.67 -3.29 -27.32
C ILE A 530 5.04 -3.05 -27.97
N LEU A 531 5.24 -3.52 -29.20
CA LEU A 531 6.48 -3.29 -29.96
C LEU A 531 6.75 -1.79 -30.19
N ASP A 532 5.70 -0.99 -30.36
CA ASP A 532 5.74 0.44 -30.65
C ASP A 532 5.93 1.34 -29.42
N ILE A 533 5.99 0.77 -28.20
CA ILE A 533 6.25 1.54 -26.98
C ILE A 533 7.63 2.20 -27.09
N ALA A 534 7.66 3.54 -27.11
CA ALA A 534 8.87 4.33 -27.40
C ALA A 534 10.10 4.03 -26.51
N TYR A 535 9.89 3.53 -25.29
CA TYR A 535 10.96 3.20 -24.33
C TYR A 535 11.25 1.69 -24.24
N ARG A 536 10.62 0.87 -25.07
CA ARG A 536 10.88 -0.58 -25.14
C ARG A 536 12.09 -0.83 -26.04
N ASN A 537 13.26 -0.98 -25.44
CA ASN A 537 14.52 -1.23 -26.15
C ASN A 537 14.87 -2.73 -26.22
N GLY A 538 13.96 -3.55 -26.74
CA GLY A 538 14.10 -5.01 -26.85
C GLY A 538 14.05 -5.53 -28.28
N SER A 539 14.79 -6.60 -28.57
CA SER A 539 14.82 -7.26 -29.88
C SER A 539 13.74 -8.33 -30.04
N ALA A 540 13.15 -8.83 -28.94
CA ALA A 540 12.12 -9.85 -29.02
C ALA A 540 10.95 -9.44 -29.92
N ARG A 541 10.47 -10.43 -30.67
CA ARG A 541 9.26 -10.37 -31.52
C ARG A 541 8.21 -11.39 -31.13
N ASN A 542 8.62 -12.42 -30.41
CA ASN A 542 7.75 -13.47 -29.91
C ASN A 542 7.93 -13.63 -28.41
N GLU A 543 6.92 -14.21 -27.79
CA GLU A 543 6.98 -14.71 -26.42
C GLU A 543 6.80 -16.23 -26.44
N ILE A 544 7.69 -16.93 -25.75
CA ILE A 544 7.54 -18.35 -25.49
C ILE A 544 6.58 -18.54 -24.32
N VAL A 545 5.59 -19.41 -24.53
CA VAL A 545 4.56 -19.76 -23.56
C VAL A 545 4.65 -21.25 -23.26
N PHE A 546 4.69 -21.62 -21.98
CA PHE A 546 4.60 -23.00 -21.51
C PHE A 546 3.89 -23.05 -20.15
N GLN A 547 3.33 -24.21 -19.79
CA GLN A 547 2.67 -24.38 -18.49
C GLN A 547 3.66 -24.96 -17.47
N ALA A 548 3.95 -24.19 -16.42
CA ALA A 548 4.67 -24.70 -15.26
C ALA A 548 3.67 -25.48 -14.38
N SER A 549 3.65 -26.80 -14.55
CA SER A 549 2.66 -27.67 -13.91
C SER A 549 3.08 -28.13 -12.52
N ASN A 550 2.11 -28.31 -11.62
CA ASN A 550 2.30 -28.90 -10.31
C ASN A 550 3.39 -28.21 -9.46
N LEU A 551 3.48 -26.88 -9.50
CA LEU A 551 4.41 -26.11 -8.68
C LEU A 551 4.14 -26.39 -7.20
N PRO A 552 5.14 -26.89 -6.43
CA PRO A 552 4.92 -27.29 -5.04
C PRO A 552 4.55 -26.09 -4.16
N PRO A 553 3.73 -26.28 -3.12
CA PRO A 553 3.34 -25.21 -2.20
C PRO A 553 4.58 -24.62 -1.52
N LEU A 554 4.72 -23.29 -1.50
CA LEU A 554 5.89 -22.58 -0.96
C LEU A 554 7.22 -23.12 -1.49
N GLY A 555 7.25 -23.57 -2.75
CA GLY A 555 8.38 -24.30 -3.34
C GLY A 555 8.79 -23.79 -4.72
N LEU A 556 9.86 -24.39 -5.24
CA LEU A 556 10.53 -23.99 -6.49
C LEU A 556 10.42 -25.11 -7.53
N ALA A 557 10.35 -24.71 -8.79
CA ALA A 557 10.60 -25.59 -9.94
C ALA A 557 11.50 -24.86 -10.94
N THR A 558 12.34 -25.61 -11.65
CA THR A 558 13.27 -25.06 -12.66
C THR A 558 13.03 -25.73 -14.00
N TYR A 559 12.99 -24.91 -15.05
CA TYR A 559 12.85 -25.32 -16.44
C TYR A 559 14.05 -24.80 -17.23
N ARG A 560 14.44 -25.53 -18.27
CA ARG A 560 15.50 -25.13 -19.21
C ARG A 560 14.86 -24.79 -20.55
N VAL A 561 15.15 -23.59 -21.05
CA VAL A 561 14.69 -23.10 -22.35
C VAL A 561 15.91 -22.99 -23.25
N THR A 562 15.88 -23.69 -24.38
CA THR A 562 17.00 -23.72 -25.33
C THR A 562 16.50 -23.44 -26.74
N LEU A 563 17.21 -22.59 -27.48
CA LEU A 563 16.95 -22.31 -28.89
C LEU A 563 17.09 -23.62 -29.68
N ALA A 564 16.04 -24.01 -30.38
CA ALA A 564 16.06 -25.22 -31.16
C ALA A 564 17.02 -25.03 -32.35
N ALA A 565 17.99 -25.93 -32.50
CA ALA A 565 18.80 -25.99 -33.71
C ALA A 565 17.87 -26.18 -34.91
N ASN A 566 18.03 -25.39 -35.97
CA ASN A 566 17.25 -25.47 -37.21
C ASN A 566 17.11 -26.94 -37.66
N LYS A 567 15.98 -27.58 -37.35
CA LYS A 567 15.66 -28.96 -37.82
C LYS A 567 15.51 -29.01 -39.36
N LEU A 568 15.59 -27.86 -40.03
CA LEU A 568 15.55 -27.71 -41.49
C LEU A 568 16.81 -28.18 -42.23
N GLN A 569 17.96 -28.37 -41.58
CA GLN A 569 19.15 -28.91 -42.27
C GLN A 569 19.24 -30.45 -42.32
N GLY A 570 18.50 -31.14 -41.44
CA GLY A 570 18.47 -32.61 -41.38
C GLY A 570 17.38 -33.26 -42.23
N LYS A 571 16.38 -32.48 -42.69
CA LYS A 571 15.34 -32.95 -43.61
C LYS A 571 15.74 -32.73 -45.06
N LEU A 572 16.35 -31.58 -45.38
CA LEU A 572 16.85 -31.29 -46.73
C LEU A 572 17.98 -32.23 -47.17
N SER A 573 18.81 -32.73 -46.25
CA SER A 573 19.89 -33.69 -46.57
C SER A 573 19.39 -35.13 -46.69
N ARG A 574 18.17 -35.43 -46.22
CA ARG A 574 17.54 -36.74 -46.35
C ARG A 574 16.62 -36.82 -47.57
N ASP A 575 16.00 -35.71 -47.93
CA ASP A 575 15.16 -35.58 -49.13
C ASP A 575 15.99 -35.40 -50.42
N LEU A 576 17.26 -34.95 -50.31
CA LEU A 576 18.20 -34.83 -51.45
C LEU A 576 18.93 -36.14 -51.83
N GLU A 577 18.82 -37.21 -51.03
CA GLU A 577 19.30 -38.55 -51.42
C GLU A 577 18.19 -39.44 -52.02
N GLU A 578 16.92 -39.01 -51.96
CA GLU A 578 15.77 -39.81 -52.43
C GLU A 578 15.05 -39.24 -53.67
N SER A 579 15.52 -38.11 -54.24
CA SER A 579 14.88 -37.45 -55.39
C SER A 579 15.63 -37.51 -56.73
N GLU A 580 16.62 -38.39 -56.89
CA GLU A 580 17.29 -38.63 -58.20
C GLU A 580 16.59 -39.69 -59.09
N GLU A 581 15.35 -40.09 -58.80
CA GLU A 581 14.63 -41.02 -59.67
C GLU A 581 13.14 -40.69 -59.81
N SER A 582 12.82 -39.66 -60.60
CA SER A 582 11.80 -39.72 -61.67
C SER A 582 11.48 -38.32 -62.21
N LYS A 583 11.54 -38.22 -63.54
CA LYS A 583 11.24 -37.03 -64.34
C LYS A 583 9.78 -37.03 -64.81
N GLU A 584 9.32 -35.81 -65.08
CA GLU A 584 8.37 -35.41 -66.13
C GLU A 584 6.90 -35.84 -65.96
N ASP A 585 6.01 -34.89 -65.66
CA ASP A 585 5.19 -34.29 -66.71
C ASP A 585 4.39 -33.02 -66.30
N ASP A 586 4.25 -32.22 -67.34
CA ASP A 586 3.61 -30.92 -67.63
C ASP A 586 2.12 -30.75 -67.22
N HIS A 587 1.71 -29.59 -66.67
CA HIS A 587 0.82 -28.60 -67.30
C HIS A 587 0.19 -27.57 -66.34
N SER A 588 0.01 -26.38 -66.92
CA SER A 588 -0.62 -25.14 -66.45
C SER A 588 -2.14 -25.21 -66.24
N ASP A 589 -2.68 -24.42 -65.30
CA ASP A 589 -3.43 -23.16 -65.57
C ASP A 589 -4.56 -22.88 -64.55
N ASP A 590 -4.67 -21.58 -64.27
CA ASP A 590 -5.85 -20.75 -64.00
C ASP A 590 -6.63 -20.65 -62.66
N SER A 591 -6.80 -19.35 -62.34
CA SER A 591 -7.99 -18.64 -61.84
C SER A 591 -8.34 -18.56 -60.34
N PHE A 592 -8.38 -17.29 -59.92
CA PHE A 592 -9.15 -16.66 -58.85
C PHE A 592 -10.64 -17.07 -58.84
N GLU A 593 -11.21 -17.21 -57.65
CA GLU A 593 -12.59 -16.78 -57.39
C GLU A 593 -12.77 -16.38 -55.90
N GLU A 594 -13.19 -15.14 -55.70
CA GLU A 594 -13.77 -14.63 -54.46
C GLU A 594 -15.12 -15.30 -54.20
N THR A 595 -15.37 -15.76 -52.97
CA THR A 595 -16.75 -15.86 -52.46
C THR A 595 -16.85 -15.44 -50.99
N ASP A 596 -18.01 -14.86 -50.73
CA ASP A 596 -18.42 -13.97 -49.67
C ASP A 596 -19.03 -14.74 -48.47
N GLY A 597 -18.92 -14.15 -47.28
CA GLY A 597 -19.79 -14.38 -46.11
C GLY A 597 -19.88 -15.79 -45.49
N ASN A 598 -19.17 -16.01 -44.38
CA ASN A 598 -19.78 -16.68 -43.21
C ASN A 598 -19.02 -16.44 -41.90
N ASP A 599 -19.79 -16.44 -40.81
CA ASP A 599 -19.45 -16.38 -39.39
C ASP A 599 -18.13 -17.08 -39.04
N ARG A 600 -17.19 -16.39 -38.36
CA ARG A 600 -15.95 -17.01 -37.86
C ARG A 600 -16.23 -17.70 -36.52
N SER A 601 -16.99 -18.79 -36.57
CA SER A 601 -17.08 -19.74 -35.46
C SER A 601 -15.75 -20.50 -35.31
N LEU A 602 -15.27 -20.59 -34.07
CA LEU A 602 -14.10 -21.40 -33.71
C LEU A 602 -14.48 -22.88 -33.59
N GLU A 603 -14.93 -23.51 -34.67
CA GLU A 603 -15.12 -24.97 -34.74
C GLU A 603 -14.83 -25.47 -36.16
N GLU A 604 -13.73 -26.23 -36.34
CA GLU A 604 -13.75 -27.56 -36.96
C GLU A 604 -12.36 -28.23 -36.93
N GLU A 605 -12.43 -29.55 -36.84
CA GLU A 605 -11.45 -30.53 -36.40
C GLU A 605 -10.29 -30.75 -37.39
N ASN A 606 -9.07 -30.91 -36.87
CA ASN A 606 -8.06 -31.78 -37.47
C ASN A 606 -7.37 -32.55 -36.33
N ASP A 607 -7.70 -33.83 -36.25
CA ASP A 607 -7.15 -34.85 -35.37
C ASP A 607 -5.67 -35.10 -35.71
N ASP A 608 -4.77 -34.58 -34.87
CA ASP A 608 -3.37 -35.01 -34.79
C ASP A 608 -2.97 -35.21 -33.32
N GLY A 609 -3.42 -36.33 -32.74
CA GLY A 609 -2.59 -37.25 -31.94
C GLY A 609 -1.77 -36.78 -30.73
N GLY A 610 -1.86 -35.52 -30.28
CA GLY A 610 -1.26 -35.02 -29.04
C GLY A 610 -2.27 -35.01 -27.90
N GLU A 611 -1.82 -35.16 -26.65
CA GLU A 611 -2.66 -34.87 -25.46
C GLU A 611 -3.10 -33.39 -25.49
N GLU A 612 -4.22 -33.11 -26.15
CA GLU A 612 -4.75 -31.75 -26.26
C GLU A 612 -5.43 -31.39 -24.94
N LEU A 613 -4.93 -30.34 -24.27
CA LEU A 613 -5.53 -29.81 -23.05
C LEU A 613 -6.97 -29.35 -23.34
N GLU A 614 -7.90 -29.74 -22.48
CA GLU A 614 -9.34 -29.49 -22.69
C GLU A 614 -9.66 -27.98 -22.81
N LYS A 615 -10.44 -27.63 -23.85
CA LYS A 615 -10.92 -26.26 -24.07
C LYS A 615 -12.19 -26.01 -23.25
N LEU A 616 -12.03 -25.48 -22.04
CA LEU A 616 -13.15 -25.23 -21.10
C LEU A 616 -13.92 -23.94 -21.40
N ILE A 617 -13.22 -22.92 -21.92
CA ILE A 617 -13.77 -21.60 -22.21
C ILE A 617 -13.40 -21.15 -23.63
N SER A 618 -14.27 -20.40 -24.29
CA SER A 618 -14.01 -19.80 -25.60
C SER A 618 -14.67 -18.43 -25.72
N VAL A 619 -14.12 -17.59 -26.61
CA VAL A 619 -14.59 -16.23 -26.88
C VAL A 619 -15.00 -16.14 -28.34
N SER A 620 -16.18 -15.59 -28.60
CA SER A 620 -16.68 -15.28 -29.94
C SER A 620 -16.56 -13.79 -30.23
N ILE A 621 -16.06 -13.47 -31.42
CA ILE A 621 -15.88 -12.09 -31.90
C ILE A 621 -16.91 -11.82 -33.00
N ASP A 622 -17.61 -10.69 -32.90
CA ASP A 622 -18.52 -10.21 -33.92
C ASP A 622 -17.72 -9.76 -35.14
N GLY A 623 -17.88 -10.48 -36.27
CA GLY A 623 -17.17 -10.18 -37.51
C GLY A 623 -17.52 -8.84 -38.14
N SER A 624 -18.61 -8.18 -37.74
CA SER A 624 -19.04 -6.89 -38.30
C SER A 624 -18.34 -5.68 -37.65
N ASN A 625 -17.96 -5.79 -36.37
CA ASN A 625 -17.40 -4.68 -35.60
C ASN A 625 -16.12 -5.05 -34.82
N GLY A 626 -15.70 -6.32 -34.82
CA GLY A 626 -14.49 -6.81 -34.18
C GLY A 626 -14.56 -6.93 -32.66
N ARG A 627 -15.76 -6.85 -32.06
CA ARG A 627 -15.97 -6.84 -30.59
C ARG A 627 -16.30 -8.22 -30.04
N VAL A 628 -16.14 -8.40 -28.74
CA VAL A 628 -16.64 -9.60 -28.07
C VAL A 628 -18.16 -9.66 -28.22
N LYS A 629 -18.66 -10.80 -28.69
CA LYS A 629 -20.09 -11.11 -28.90
C LYS A 629 -20.63 -12.00 -27.78
N SER A 630 -19.87 -13.03 -27.42
CA SER A 630 -20.23 -14.00 -26.40
C SER A 630 -18.99 -14.69 -25.83
N ILE A 631 -19.15 -15.21 -24.62
CA ILE A 631 -18.18 -16.10 -23.96
C ILE A 631 -18.90 -17.42 -23.70
N THR A 632 -18.32 -18.52 -24.15
CA THR A 632 -18.84 -19.86 -23.89
C THR A 632 -18.02 -20.51 -22.79
N ASN A 633 -18.65 -20.88 -21.67
CA ASN A 633 -18.01 -21.56 -20.55
C ASN A 633 -18.71 -22.90 -20.31
N ASN A 634 -17.97 -24.01 -20.40
CA ASN A 634 -18.49 -25.37 -20.25
C ASN A 634 -19.73 -25.64 -21.14
N GLY A 635 -19.68 -25.17 -22.40
CA GLY A 635 -20.77 -25.30 -23.37
C GLY A 635 -21.96 -24.34 -23.18
N ILE A 636 -21.94 -23.50 -22.15
CA ILE A 636 -22.96 -22.46 -21.94
C ILE A 636 -22.47 -21.17 -22.58
N GLU A 637 -23.09 -20.77 -23.69
CA GLU A 637 -22.84 -19.50 -24.35
C GLU A 637 -23.56 -18.37 -23.60
N ILE A 638 -22.80 -17.37 -23.18
CA ILE A 638 -23.29 -16.17 -22.51
C ILE A 638 -23.01 -14.96 -23.42
N PRO A 639 -24.05 -14.29 -23.96
CA PRO A 639 -23.87 -13.05 -24.70
C PRO A 639 -23.24 -11.99 -23.80
N VAL A 640 -22.11 -11.45 -24.23
CA VAL A 640 -21.35 -10.42 -23.50
C VAL A 640 -20.76 -9.47 -24.52
N GLN A 641 -20.95 -8.17 -24.28
CA GLN A 641 -20.27 -7.13 -25.03
C GLN A 641 -19.26 -6.43 -24.12
N GLN A 642 -18.05 -6.25 -24.62
CA GLN A 642 -17.02 -5.45 -23.97
C GLN A 642 -16.59 -4.32 -24.92
N ASP A 643 -16.43 -3.12 -24.36
CA ASP A 643 -16.02 -1.93 -25.09
C ASP A 643 -15.15 -1.02 -24.21
N PHE A 644 -14.42 -0.11 -24.85
CA PHE A 644 -13.75 1.02 -24.21
C PHE A 644 -14.50 2.30 -24.56
N VAL A 645 -14.73 3.10 -23.52
CA VAL A 645 -15.40 4.39 -23.64
C VAL A 645 -14.70 5.38 -22.71
N TYR A 646 -14.94 6.67 -22.89
CA TYR A 646 -14.44 7.69 -21.99
C TYR A 646 -15.53 8.69 -21.63
N TYR A 647 -15.29 9.41 -20.53
CA TYR A 647 -16.12 10.54 -20.13
C TYR A 647 -15.29 11.81 -20.20
N GLU A 648 -15.84 12.86 -20.81
CA GLU A 648 -15.25 14.18 -20.71
C GLU A 648 -15.52 14.75 -19.31
N GLY A 649 -14.46 15.17 -18.62
CA GLY A 649 -14.57 15.78 -17.30
C GLY A 649 -15.00 17.25 -17.39
N VAL A 650 -15.87 17.68 -16.48
CA VAL A 650 -16.25 19.09 -16.37
C VAL A 650 -15.01 19.93 -16.05
N GLN A 651 -14.81 21.01 -16.81
CA GLN A 651 -13.79 22.03 -16.55
C GLN A 651 -14.46 23.28 -15.95
N GLY A 652 -14.29 23.47 -14.66
CA GLY A 652 -14.69 24.69 -13.95
C GLY A 652 -13.49 25.42 -13.32
N ASN A 653 -13.79 26.42 -12.50
CA ASN A 653 -12.79 27.24 -11.81
C ASN A 653 -12.55 26.81 -10.36
N ASN A 654 -13.30 25.82 -9.85
CA ASN A 654 -13.27 25.36 -8.47
C ASN A 654 -13.51 26.49 -7.43
N ALA A 655 -14.07 27.63 -7.82
CA ALA A 655 -14.35 28.74 -6.89
C ALA A 655 -15.66 28.55 -6.13
N GLU A 656 -16.63 27.85 -6.75
CA GLU A 656 -17.94 27.57 -6.16
C GLU A 656 -18.40 26.15 -6.53
N VAL A 657 -19.36 25.62 -5.77
CA VAL A 657 -19.90 24.25 -5.90
C VAL A 657 -20.31 23.92 -7.34
N LEU A 658 -20.99 24.85 -8.01
CA LEU A 658 -21.48 24.65 -9.38
C LEU A 658 -20.36 24.51 -10.41
N ASN A 659 -19.18 25.06 -10.12
CA ASN A 659 -18.01 25.10 -11.01
C ASN A 659 -16.88 24.16 -10.56
N ARG A 660 -17.21 23.07 -9.84
CA ARG A 660 -16.25 22.01 -9.50
C ARG A 660 -15.78 21.27 -10.74
N SER A 661 -14.48 21.10 -10.90
CA SER A 661 -13.90 20.35 -12.02
C SER A 661 -13.78 18.88 -11.67
N SER A 662 -13.79 18.02 -12.68
CA SER A 662 -13.18 16.70 -12.53
C SER A 662 -11.66 16.85 -12.33
N GLY A 663 -11.03 15.95 -11.58
CA GLY A 663 -9.60 15.97 -11.31
C GLY A 663 -9.12 14.70 -10.62
N ALA A 664 -7.96 14.76 -9.96
CA ALA A 664 -7.37 13.59 -9.31
C ALA A 664 -8.29 12.95 -8.25
N TYR A 665 -9.04 13.77 -7.51
CA TYR A 665 -9.99 13.33 -6.49
C TYR A 665 -11.39 13.09 -7.08
N ILE A 666 -11.94 14.10 -7.74
CA ILE A 666 -13.36 14.17 -8.15
C ILE A 666 -13.54 13.60 -9.55
N PHE A 667 -14.49 12.69 -9.72
CA PHE A 667 -15.01 12.31 -11.02
C PHE A 667 -16.33 13.06 -11.27
N ARG A 668 -16.28 14.05 -12.17
CA ARG A 668 -17.46 14.84 -12.56
C ARG A 668 -17.56 14.87 -14.09
N PRO A 669 -18.27 13.92 -14.70
CA PRO A 669 -18.42 13.90 -16.15
C PRO A 669 -19.40 15.00 -16.62
N ILE A 670 -19.21 15.51 -17.84
CA ILE A 670 -20.11 16.50 -18.48
C ILE A 670 -21.48 15.87 -18.76
N SER A 671 -21.49 14.58 -19.12
CA SER A 671 -22.66 13.79 -19.46
C SER A 671 -22.66 12.46 -18.69
N SER A 672 -23.84 11.94 -18.37
CA SER A 672 -23.97 10.56 -17.87
C SER A 672 -23.72 9.51 -18.94
N GLU A 673 -23.83 9.89 -20.22
CA GLU A 673 -23.54 9.02 -21.35
C GLU A 673 -22.04 9.07 -21.70
N PRO A 674 -21.35 7.92 -21.77
CA PRO A 674 -19.97 7.88 -22.18
C PRO A 674 -19.82 8.04 -23.70
N ILE A 675 -18.62 8.42 -24.14
CA ILE A 675 -18.25 8.58 -25.54
C ILE A 675 -17.49 7.34 -26.00
N SER A 676 -17.96 6.69 -27.07
CA SER A 676 -17.24 5.57 -27.68
C SER A 676 -15.95 6.04 -28.33
N ILE A 677 -14.88 5.26 -28.18
CA ILE A 677 -13.58 5.57 -28.79
C ILE A 677 -13.42 5.03 -30.20
N SER A 678 -14.33 4.13 -30.64
CA SER A 678 -14.30 3.53 -31.96
C SER A 678 -15.63 2.86 -32.33
N GLU A 679 -16.01 2.97 -33.61
CA GLU A 679 -17.16 2.24 -34.18
C GLU A 679 -16.80 0.79 -34.52
N THR A 680 -15.55 0.53 -34.95
CA THR A 680 -15.06 -0.78 -35.39
C THR A 680 -13.67 -1.07 -34.83
N VAL A 681 -13.42 -2.32 -34.45
CA VAL A 681 -12.17 -2.77 -33.84
C VAL A 681 -11.41 -3.65 -34.84
N SER A 682 -10.15 -3.33 -35.08
CA SER A 682 -9.27 -4.20 -35.89
C SER A 682 -8.88 -5.42 -35.06
N THR A 683 -8.92 -6.62 -35.66
CA THR A 683 -8.63 -7.87 -34.94
C THR A 683 -7.65 -8.77 -35.69
N SER A 684 -6.70 -9.36 -34.96
CA SER A 684 -5.90 -10.50 -35.41
C SER A 684 -6.07 -11.66 -34.43
N VAL A 685 -6.21 -12.88 -34.96
CA VAL A 685 -6.46 -14.08 -34.16
C VAL A 685 -5.25 -15.00 -34.27
N HIS A 686 -4.70 -15.37 -33.13
CA HIS A 686 -3.55 -16.26 -32.99
C HIS A 686 -4.01 -17.52 -32.28
N LYS A 687 -4.14 -18.63 -33.01
CA LYS A 687 -4.52 -19.93 -32.44
C LYS A 687 -3.26 -20.68 -32.03
N GLY A 688 -3.30 -21.29 -30.86
CA GLY A 688 -2.20 -22.11 -30.34
C GLY A 688 -2.71 -23.25 -29.49
N VAL A 689 -1.83 -24.25 -29.30
CA VAL A 689 -2.11 -25.46 -28.52
C VAL A 689 -2.15 -25.22 -27.01
N LEU A 690 -1.60 -24.10 -26.53
CA LEU A 690 -1.60 -23.71 -25.11
C LEU A 690 -2.42 -22.45 -24.84
N VAL A 691 -2.38 -21.47 -25.73
CA VAL A 691 -3.18 -20.24 -25.63
C VAL A 691 -3.64 -19.79 -27.01
N GLU A 692 -4.91 -19.38 -27.07
CA GLU A 692 -5.49 -18.66 -28.19
C GLU A 692 -5.60 -17.17 -27.82
N GLU A 693 -5.21 -16.28 -28.72
CA GLU A 693 -5.27 -14.83 -28.51
C GLU A 693 -6.06 -14.11 -29.59
N VAL A 694 -6.77 -13.06 -29.20
CA VAL A 694 -7.33 -12.04 -30.10
C VAL A 694 -6.66 -10.71 -29.76
N HIS A 695 -5.87 -10.18 -30.68
CA HIS A 695 -5.32 -8.83 -30.54
C HIS A 695 -6.30 -7.85 -31.16
N GLN A 696 -6.73 -6.88 -30.37
CA GLN A 696 -7.69 -5.86 -30.73
C GLN A 696 -7.03 -4.49 -30.72
N VAL A 697 -7.17 -3.73 -31.81
CA VAL A 697 -6.75 -2.33 -31.89
C VAL A 697 -7.99 -1.48 -32.08
N PHE A 698 -8.31 -0.65 -31.09
CA PHE A 698 -9.49 0.21 -31.10
C PHE A 698 -9.19 1.52 -31.81
N ASN A 699 -8.03 2.13 -31.52
CA ASN A 699 -7.49 3.32 -32.15
C ASN A 699 -5.99 3.47 -31.80
N ASP A 700 -5.38 4.60 -32.17
CA ASP A 700 -3.94 4.88 -31.99
C ASP A 700 -3.45 4.90 -30.52
N TRP A 701 -4.34 4.90 -29.54
CA TRP A 701 -3.99 4.99 -28.11
C TRP A 701 -4.69 3.93 -27.24
N VAL A 702 -5.49 3.03 -27.81
CA VAL A 702 -6.12 1.91 -27.09
C VAL A 702 -6.01 0.61 -27.88
N SER A 703 -5.40 -0.39 -27.23
CA SER A 703 -5.36 -1.76 -27.72
C SER A 703 -5.59 -2.75 -26.57
N GLN A 704 -5.95 -3.97 -26.93
CA GLN A 704 -6.23 -5.04 -25.99
C GLN A 704 -5.83 -6.39 -26.56
N VAL A 705 -5.38 -7.29 -25.69
CA VAL A 705 -5.18 -8.71 -26.00
C VAL A 705 -6.16 -9.51 -25.14
N ILE A 706 -7.00 -10.30 -25.80
CA ILE A 706 -7.87 -11.27 -25.15
C ILE A 706 -7.16 -12.62 -25.21
N ARG A 707 -6.94 -13.26 -24.06
CA ARG A 707 -6.25 -14.55 -23.97
C ARG A 707 -7.17 -15.62 -23.40
N VAL A 708 -7.14 -16.78 -24.05
CA VAL A 708 -7.81 -18.00 -23.63
C VAL A 708 -6.77 -19.09 -23.49
N TYR A 709 -6.32 -19.31 -22.27
CA TYR A 709 -5.41 -20.39 -21.91
C TYR A 709 -6.17 -21.72 -21.83
N LYS A 710 -5.58 -22.80 -22.35
CA LYS A 710 -6.20 -24.14 -22.28
C LYS A 710 -6.24 -24.63 -20.83
N GLY A 711 -7.30 -25.35 -20.47
CA GLY A 711 -7.51 -25.81 -19.09
C GLY A 711 -7.85 -24.72 -18.05
N GLU A 712 -7.84 -23.43 -18.41
CA GLU A 712 -8.27 -22.34 -17.52
C GLU A 712 -9.78 -22.07 -17.64
N THR A 713 -10.37 -21.50 -16.58
CA THR A 713 -11.83 -21.25 -16.50
C THR A 713 -12.19 -19.76 -16.60
N HIS A 714 -11.22 -18.93 -16.95
CA HIS A 714 -11.36 -17.49 -17.13
C HIS A 714 -10.76 -17.04 -18.47
N VAL A 715 -11.15 -15.83 -18.88
CA VAL A 715 -10.57 -15.12 -20.03
C VAL A 715 -9.77 -13.95 -19.49
N GLU A 716 -8.56 -13.77 -19.99
CA GLU A 716 -7.73 -12.62 -19.62
C GLU A 716 -7.90 -11.50 -20.65
N PHE A 717 -8.26 -10.32 -20.16
CA PHE A 717 -8.30 -9.10 -20.95
C PHE A 717 -7.14 -8.21 -20.52
N GLU A 718 -6.11 -8.10 -21.35
CA GLU A 718 -4.98 -7.21 -21.09
C GLU A 718 -5.06 -6.00 -21.99
N TRP A 719 -5.08 -4.79 -21.42
CA TRP A 719 -5.22 -3.55 -22.18
C TRP A 719 -4.00 -2.65 -22.06
N LEU A 720 -3.74 -1.93 -23.14
CA LEU A 720 -2.79 -0.82 -23.20
C LEU A 720 -3.56 0.43 -23.59
N VAL A 721 -3.53 1.43 -22.69
CA VAL A 721 -4.20 2.72 -22.88
C VAL A 721 -3.16 3.83 -22.73
N GLY A 722 -2.98 4.62 -23.79
CA GLY A 722 -2.15 5.82 -23.79
C GLY A 722 -1.31 5.98 -25.06
N PRO A 723 -0.86 7.21 -25.36
CA PRO A 723 -1.17 8.45 -24.64
C PRO A 723 -2.61 8.92 -24.93
N ILE A 724 -3.38 9.21 -23.86
CA ILE A 724 -4.74 9.76 -24.01
C ILE A 724 -4.63 11.14 -24.68
N PRO A 725 -5.38 11.44 -25.76
CA PRO A 725 -5.38 12.76 -26.36
C PRO A 725 -6.12 13.75 -25.44
N ILE A 726 -5.39 14.75 -24.91
CA ILE A 726 -5.91 15.77 -23.98
C ILE A 726 -5.80 17.16 -24.62
#